data_AF-A0A814EEM0-F1
#
_entry.id   AF-A0A814EEM0-F1
#
_cell.length_a   1.000
_cell.length_b   1.000
_cell.length_c   1.000
_cell.angle_alpha   90.00
_cell.angle_beta   90.00
_cell.angle_gamma   90.00
#
_symmetry.space_group_name_H-M   'P 1'
#
loop_
_entity.id
_entity.type
_entity.pdbx_description
1 polymer ?
#
loop_
_entity_poly.entity_id
_entity_poly.type
_entity_poly.pdbx_seq_one_letter_code
_entity_poly.pdbx_strand_id
1 'polypeptide(L)'
;MFSILVLVALFLSQVHGDLIIKPSGTSLTRDQYKSFVASCSGQSNSRVIGWRSPQQRDIPENEHDRVTIERQSNEIRLRIRNLTTEDQGTWECMGVDSTGQHTRRSFQLMIKVPITFHGESVQYAALDEAVTIKCHVQATPAAEVTWFKGQDKTRIDGPYYSRVSEGLRINRVQMSDNETFWCRADVLETGESRDFPITVVISKSVTEPRITCANPCAIEKKTATLVCEATGLPPPKFAWYYGSDSPVGASEVPKFVVRGNQLTINYVDETDNGKYSCHAYNEYDNKGHRAEYNLNVIVPPRLSPIPPVEINLDEHHPQRVSFVCRVERGSSESLSLEWQYLNNTPIQITNGIFIDKAQLEAHKLIELRFDPVRREHFGNYSCVAKNLADSSYSIASLYIQFQPVFVGPDINIVSTIPNYRVVMRCQFESYPPPQIQWIKMSRTVQDPEGRVLAVDVDNGVNDITTKQLGSTLFESVLSYTPNEHDFGLSFECRALNPRVGRHSYTLQRAEPPKKIRITEVKPLTNGVEILVQPPETGGLPLTEYIVKYSLTDKADEQPQTLTIPVQTSSDDQQQNSQVLKIEKLKPSTSYRFTIFAKSRAGTGQQTGPSTFRTLDRQIPDFKIVKIDENKNETCFNDRSCLIKWSIESDGGAPIIRTEVLYAKAKAENSFETDGPISTPVPIDPSISEYEIHDLKPATNYIVIVKIYNEAGAAEQKLRITTLKEKSGSMTATMNPLIKRYRQNQPSKWVIIGIVLGIILFAIAFVAVCVIIRVHRLGGKNKTTDSDNQTTPMMTATNGENNSQQNEYTNGHPSKKPKKKKATTSV
;
A
#
# COMPACT_ATOMS: atom_id res chain seq x y z
N MET A 1 -3.95 -120.70 37.70
CA MET A 1 -4.34 -121.12 39.07
C MET A 1 -5.78 -120.66 39.26
N PHE A 2 -6.75 -121.58 39.41
CA PHE A 2 -7.27 -122.04 40.71
C PHE A 2 -7.86 -120.88 41.56
N SER A 3 -9.10 -120.92 42.05
CA SER A 3 -10.23 -121.84 41.77
C SER A 3 -11.51 -121.39 42.50
N ILE A 4 -12.66 -121.96 42.09
CA ILE A 4 -13.89 -122.20 42.89
C ILE A 4 -14.74 -120.94 43.23
N LEU A 5 -15.96 -120.74 42.71
CA LEU A 5 -17.23 -121.52 42.74
C LEU A 5 -18.07 -121.31 44.03
N VAL A 6 -19.30 -120.78 43.91
CA VAL A 6 -20.61 -121.51 43.89
C VAL A 6 -21.75 -120.52 44.17
N LEU A 7 -22.66 -120.38 43.19
CA LEU A 7 -24.14 -120.37 43.30
C LEU A 7 -24.66 -120.02 41.89
N VAL A 8 -24.70 -120.99 40.97
CA VAL A 8 -25.90 -121.84 40.74
C VAL A 8 -27.10 -120.93 40.49
N ALA A 9 -27.25 -120.42 39.27
CA ALA A 9 -27.96 -121.07 38.15
C ALA A 9 -29.47 -121.20 38.38
N LEU A 10 -30.27 -120.83 37.37
CA LEU A 10 -31.38 -121.63 36.82
C LEU A 10 -32.06 -120.90 35.64
N PHE A 11 -32.29 -121.67 34.57
CA PHE A 11 -33.23 -121.51 33.45
C PHE A 11 -33.26 -120.27 32.53
N LEU A 12 -33.02 -120.58 31.26
CA LEU A 12 -33.69 -119.98 30.10
C LEU A 12 -35.22 -120.11 30.22
N SER A 13 -35.95 -119.02 29.97
CA SER A 13 -37.12 -119.06 29.09
C SER A 13 -37.33 -117.71 28.40
N GLN A 14 -37.49 -117.73 27.08
CA GLN A 14 -38.17 -116.65 26.38
C GLN A 14 -39.65 -117.03 26.32
N VAL A 15 -40.49 -116.33 27.10
CA VAL A 15 -41.92 -116.27 26.85
C VAL A 15 -42.34 -114.79 26.88
N HIS A 16 -42.69 -114.29 25.70
CA HIS A 16 -43.60 -113.19 25.36
C HIS A 16 -44.00 -112.21 26.47
N GLY A 17 -43.64 -110.93 26.30
CA GLY A 17 -43.85 -109.88 27.29
C GLY A 17 -45.31 -109.55 27.60
N ASP A 18 -45.60 -109.38 28.88
CA ASP A 18 -46.94 -109.20 29.46
C ASP A 18 -47.63 -107.88 29.16
N LEU A 19 -46.92 -106.86 28.67
CA LEU A 19 -47.44 -105.53 28.38
C LEU A 19 -47.13 -105.11 26.95
N ILE A 20 -48.13 -104.61 26.24
CA ILE A 20 -48.02 -104.06 24.88
C ILE A 20 -48.35 -102.58 24.93
N ILE A 21 -47.39 -101.73 24.55
CA ILE A 21 -47.62 -100.30 24.34
C ILE A 21 -47.88 -100.03 22.86
N LYS A 22 -48.92 -99.24 22.57
CA LYS A 22 -49.24 -98.68 21.25
C LYS A 22 -49.20 -97.15 21.31
N PRO A 23 -48.66 -96.45 20.29
CA PRO A 23 -47.93 -96.99 19.15
C PRO A 23 -46.63 -97.68 19.60
N SER A 24 -46.28 -98.77 18.94
CA SER A 24 -45.14 -99.61 19.31
C SER A 24 -43.82 -98.98 18.86
N GLY A 25 -42.94 -98.68 19.81
CA GLY A 25 -41.58 -98.20 19.57
C GLY A 25 -40.84 -97.97 20.89
N THR A 26 -39.52 -98.02 20.87
CA THR A 26 -38.68 -97.69 22.05
C THR A 26 -38.47 -96.18 22.21
N SER A 27 -38.60 -95.42 21.11
CA SER A 27 -38.62 -93.96 21.10
C SER A 27 -39.73 -93.46 20.18
N LEU A 28 -40.43 -92.41 20.59
CA LEU A 28 -41.56 -91.79 19.89
C LEU A 28 -41.35 -90.28 19.83
N THR A 29 -41.17 -89.71 18.64
CA THR A 29 -41.03 -88.26 18.45
C THR A 29 -42.38 -87.61 18.14
N ARG A 30 -42.72 -86.49 18.79
CA ARG A 30 -43.97 -85.75 18.56
C ARG A 30 -43.74 -84.25 18.61
N ASP A 31 -44.48 -83.49 17.81
CA ASP A 31 -44.34 -82.03 17.79
C ASP A 31 -44.85 -81.40 19.09
N GLN A 32 -44.16 -80.35 19.54
CA GLN A 32 -44.60 -79.51 20.66
C GLN A 32 -46.03 -78.98 20.43
N TYR A 33 -46.77 -78.79 21.51
CA TYR A 33 -48.17 -78.33 21.55
C TYR A 33 -49.21 -79.27 20.91
N LYS A 34 -48.81 -80.37 20.27
CA LYS A 34 -49.76 -81.43 19.85
C LYS A 34 -50.22 -82.26 21.05
N SER A 35 -51.33 -82.96 20.87
CA SER A 35 -51.76 -84.00 21.83
C SER A 35 -51.10 -85.34 21.49
N PHE A 36 -50.61 -86.04 22.51
CA PHE A 36 -50.10 -87.40 22.38
C PHE A 36 -51.03 -88.39 23.08
N VAL A 37 -51.18 -89.56 22.48
CA VAL A 37 -51.93 -90.69 23.05
C VAL A 37 -51.06 -91.94 22.93
N ALA A 38 -50.87 -92.63 24.05
CA ALA A 38 -50.34 -93.98 24.10
C ALA A 38 -51.35 -94.88 24.81
N SER A 39 -51.45 -96.14 24.42
CA SER A 39 -52.25 -97.14 25.13
C SER A 39 -51.37 -98.29 25.57
N CYS A 40 -51.66 -98.85 26.75
CA CYS A 40 -50.97 -100.02 27.26
C CYS A 40 -51.99 -101.10 27.59
N SER A 41 -51.79 -102.31 27.07
CA SER A 41 -52.66 -103.45 27.27
C SER A 41 -51.88 -104.68 27.73
N GLY A 42 -52.54 -105.55 28.49
CA GLY A 42 -51.96 -106.80 28.98
C GLY A 42 -52.07 -107.94 27.98
N GLN A 43 -51.02 -108.76 27.88
CA GLN A 43 -50.99 -110.03 27.14
C GLN A 43 -51.18 -111.21 28.12
N SER A 44 -51.76 -112.33 27.67
CA SER A 44 -51.81 -113.60 28.43
C SER A 44 -52.32 -113.51 29.89
N ASN A 45 -53.48 -112.86 30.11
CA ASN A 45 -54.11 -112.61 31.43
C ASN A 45 -53.38 -111.63 32.37
N SER A 46 -52.34 -110.94 31.91
CA SER A 46 -51.65 -109.90 32.67
C SER A 46 -52.50 -108.62 32.77
N ARG A 47 -52.50 -107.97 33.94
CA ARG A 47 -53.37 -106.83 34.30
C ARG A 47 -52.58 -105.52 34.36
N VAL A 48 -53.02 -104.52 33.58
CA VAL A 48 -52.40 -103.18 33.59
C VAL A 48 -52.80 -102.40 34.85
N ILE A 49 -51.82 -101.85 35.56
CA ILE A 49 -51.98 -101.04 36.78
C ILE A 49 -52.16 -99.56 36.41
N GLY A 50 -51.22 -98.99 35.64
CA GLY A 50 -51.18 -97.55 35.38
C GLY A 50 -49.95 -97.09 34.60
N TRP A 51 -49.78 -95.76 34.53
CA TRP A 51 -48.68 -95.08 33.83
C TRP A 51 -47.82 -94.28 34.80
N ARG A 52 -46.52 -94.16 34.50
CA ARG A 52 -45.52 -93.38 35.23
C ARG A 52 -44.82 -92.40 34.31
N SER A 53 -44.67 -91.15 34.77
CA SER A 53 -44.03 -90.06 34.03
C SER A 53 -42.50 -90.14 34.04
N PRO A 54 -41.80 -89.37 33.18
CA PRO A 54 -40.34 -89.28 33.18
C PRO A 54 -39.74 -88.83 34.51
N GLN A 55 -40.49 -88.08 35.32
CA GLN A 55 -40.11 -87.66 36.67
C GLN A 55 -40.45 -88.72 37.75
N GLN A 56 -40.67 -89.97 37.36
CA GLN A 56 -40.99 -91.11 38.24
C GLN A 56 -42.29 -90.92 39.07
N ARG A 57 -43.24 -90.12 38.57
CA ARG A 57 -44.55 -89.91 39.21
C ARG A 57 -45.61 -90.79 38.58
N ASP A 58 -46.35 -91.53 39.39
CA ASP A 58 -47.50 -92.33 38.95
C ASP A 58 -48.67 -91.38 38.60
N ILE A 59 -49.31 -91.61 37.46
CA ILE A 59 -50.40 -90.76 36.96
C ILE A 59 -51.73 -91.23 37.59
N PRO A 60 -52.44 -90.37 38.34
CA PRO A 60 -53.73 -90.71 38.94
C PRO A 60 -54.86 -90.73 37.88
N GLU A 61 -55.92 -91.47 38.16
CA GLU A 61 -57.12 -91.55 37.32
C GLU A 61 -58.01 -90.32 37.56
N ASN A 62 -57.62 -89.19 36.96
CA ASN A 62 -58.29 -87.89 37.07
C ASN A 62 -58.59 -87.32 35.67
N GLU A 63 -59.86 -87.02 35.37
CA GLU A 63 -60.30 -86.58 34.04
C GLU A 63 -59.98 -85.11 33.70
N HIS A 64 -59.57 -84.31 34.68
CA HIS A 64 -59.44 -82.85 34.56
C HIS A 64 -58.00 -82.34 34.36
N ASP A 65 -57.00 -83.22 34.41
CA ASP A 65 -55.59 -82.83 34.24
C ASP A 65 -55.14 -82.72 32.77
N ARG A 66 -54.00 -82.07 32.54
CA ARG A 66 -53.36 -82.00 31.21
C ARG A 66 -52.89 -83.37 30.70
N VAL A 67 -52.53 -84.25 31.64
CA VAL A 67 -52.15 -85.64 31.44
C VAL A 67 -53.23 -86.50 32.10
N THR A 68 -54.07 -87.16 31.31
CA THR A 68 -55.15 -88.02 31.80
C THR A 68 -54.87 -89.49 31.50
N ILE A 69 -55.47 -90.39 32.29
CA ILE A 69 -55.57 -91.81 31.94
C ILE A 69 -57.03 -92.23 31.78
N GLU A 70 -57.31 -93.08 30.78
CA GLU A 70 -58.64 -93.62 30.47
C GLU A 70 -58.54 -95.16 30.47
N ARG A 71 -59.23 -95.86 31.40
CA ARG A 71 -59.24 -97.32 31.49
C ARG A 71 -60.38 -97.95 30.67
N GLN A 72 -60.06 -98.89 29.78
CA GLN A 72 -61.01 -99.65 28.97
C GLN A 72 -60.71 -101.16 29.05
N SER A 73 -61.50 -101.89 29.85
CA SER A 73 -61.42 -103.34 30.07
C SER A 73 -60.03 -103.88 30.47
N ASN A 74 -59.12 -104.11 29.51
CA ASN A 74 -57.73 -104.55 29.75
C ASN A 74 -56.67 -103.64 29.09
N GLU A 75 -57.05 -102.40 28.76
CA GLU A 75 -56.18 -101.34 28.22
C GLU A 75 -56.29 -100.07 29.08
N ILE A 76 -55.17 -99.36 29.31
CA ILE A 76 -55.15 -98.01 29.89
C ILE A 76 -54.51 -97.05 28.88
N ARG A 77 -55.25 -96.03 28.47
CA ARG A 77 -54.76 -94.98 27.56
C ARG A 77 -54.24 -93.79 28.35
N LEU A 78 -52.99 -93.42 28.11
CA LEU A 78 -52.39 -92.16 28.52
C LEU A 78 -52.69 -91.11 27.44
N ARG A 79 -53.27 -89.98 27.83
CA ARG A 79 -53.51 -88.84 26.94
C ARG A 79 -52.84 -87.58 27.50
N ILE A 80 -51.85 -87.07 26.77
CA ILE A 80 -51.18 -85.79 27.08
C ILE A 80 -51.73 -84.73 26.14
N ARG A 81 -52.37 -83.68 26.67
CA ARG A 81 -52.79 -82.50 25.91
C ARG A 81 -51.65 -81.48 25.92
N ASN A 82 -51.45 -80.79 24.80
CA ASN A 82 -50.48 -79.68 24.68
C ASN A 82 -49.07 -80.06 25.17
N LEU A 83 -48.35 -80.89 24.41
CA LEU A 83 -46.99 -81.35 24.75
C LEU A 83 -46.04 -80.18 25.04
N THR A 84 -45.35 -80.25 26.18
CA THR A 84 -44.29 -79.32 26.60
C THR A 84 -42.96 -80.05 26.72
N THR A 85 -41.83 -79.35 26.69
CA THR A 85 -40.50 -79.96 26.84
C THR A 85 -40.30 -80.71 28.16
N GLU A 86 -41.14 -80.48 29.17
CA GLU A 86 -41.19 -81.23 30.44
C GLU A 86 -41.77 -82.64 30.30
N ASP A 87 -42.57 -82.91 29.26
CA ASP A 87 -43.12 -84.25 28.99
C ASP A 87 -42.09 -85.18 28.32
N GLN A 88 -40.93 -84.65 27.92
CA GLN A 88 -39.85 -85.40 27.28
C GLN A 88 -39.17 -86.36 28.28
N GLY A 89 -38.86 -87.57 27.80
CA GLY A 89 -38.16 -88.60 28.56
C GLY A 89 -38.92 -89.93 28.61
N THR A 90 -38.52 -90.80 29.53
CA THR A 90 -39.01 -92.19 29.59
C THR A 90 -40.36 -92.29 30.29
N TRP A 91 -41.39 -92.67 29.54
CA TRP A 91 -42.70 -93.03 30.09
C TRP A 91 -42.78 -94.54 30.30
N GLU A 92 -43.25 -94.97 31.48
CA GLU A 92 -43.37 -96.40 31.81
C GLU A 92 -44.85 -96.79 32.01
N CYS A 93 -45.27 -97.87 31.36
CA CYS A 93 -46.49 -98.60 31.72
C CYS A 93 -46.15 -99.69 32.75
N MET A 94 -47.00 -99.83 33.75
CA MET A 94 -46.86 -100.80 34.84
C MET A 94 -48.02 -101.79 34.85
N GLY A 95 -47.73 -103.05 35.16
CA GLY A 95 -48.70 -104.14 35.23
C GLY A 95 -48.33 -105.19 36.27
N VAL A 96 -49.23 -106.15 36.46
CA VAL A 96 -48.99 -107.41 37.17
C VAL A 96 -49.23 -108.55 36.19
N ASP A 97 -48.35 -109.53 36.16
CA ASP A 97 -48.54 -110.73 35.35
C ASP A 97 -49.51 -111.75 35.98
N SER A 98 -49.76 -112.85 35.27
CA SER A 98 -50.63 -113.94 35.74
C SER A 98 -50.16 -114.67 37.01
N THR A 99 -48.90 -114.47 37.44
CA THR A 99 -48.32 -115.05 38.66
C THR A 99 -48.34 -114.09 39.85
N GLY A 100 -48.73 -112.83 39.64
CA GLY A 100 -48.71 -111.79 40.66
C GLY A 100 -47.42 -110.95 40.69
N GLN A 101 -46.48 -111.18 39.76
CA GLN A 101 -45.23 -110.43 39.71
C GLN A 101 -45.39 -109.10 38.95
N HIS A 102 -44.73 -108.04 39.43
CA HIS A 102 -44.76 -106.74 38.80
C HIS A 102 -43.94 -106.71 37.51
N THR A 103 -44.57 -106.25 36.44
CA THR A 103 -43.99 -106.13 35.10
C THR A 103 -44.11 -104.69 34.60
N ARG A 104 -43.17 -104.26 33.74
CA ARG A 104 -43.13 -102.89 33.20
C ARG A 104 -42.64 -102.88 31.76
N ARG A 105 -43.13 -101.90 31.00
CA ARG A 105 -42.65 -101.60 29.63
C ARG A 105 -42.56 -100.11 29.46
N SER A 106 -41.56 -99.62 28.73
CA SER A 106 -41.30 -98.19 28.58
C SER A 106 -41.04 -97.79 27.13
N PHE A 107 -41.20 -96.49 26.88
CA PHE A 107 -40.77 -95.82 25.66
C PHE A 107 -40.25 -94.42 26.01
N GLN A 108 -39.37 -93.88 25.17
CA GLN A 108 -38.87 -92.51 25.32
C GLN A 108 -39.69 -91.55 24.45
N LEU A 109 -40.36 -90.58 25.06
CA LEU A 109 -41.05 -89.51 24.34
C LEU A 109 -40.02 -88.41 24.04
N MET A 110 -39.82 -88.08 22.76
CA MET A 110 -38.99 -86.96 22.30
C MET A 110 -39.87 -85.89 21.70
N ILE A 111 -39.58 -84.62 21.98
CA ILE A 111 -40.48 -83.52 21.61
C ILE A 111 -39.79 -82.63 20.58
N LYS A 112 -40.35 -82.59 19.36
CA LYS A 112 -39.86 -81.73 18.29
C LYS A 112 -40.25 -80.29 18.59
N VAL A 113 -39.25 -79.45 18.84
CA VAL A 113 -39.40 -78.00 18.98
C VAL A 113 -39.06 -77.38 17.62
N PRO A 114 -39.99 -76.63 16.99
CA PRO A 114 -39.74 -75.98 15.71
C PRO A 114 -38.70 -74.86 15.85
N ILE A 115 -38.10 -74.43 14.75
CA ILE A 115 -37.06 -73.39 14.79
C ILE A 115 -37.66 -72.05 15.26
N THR A 116 -37.22 -71.59 16.43
CA THR A 116 -37.55 -70.29 17.02
C THR A 116 -36.29 -69.47 17.29
N PHE A 117 -36.40 -68.16 17.04
CA PHE A 117 -35.32 -67.19 17.25
C PHE A 117 -35.66 -66.27 18.42
N HIS A 118 -34.66 -65.95 19.24
CA HIS A 118 -34.77 -65.03 20.36
C HIS A 118 -33.66 -63.98 20.26
N GLY A 119 -34.03 -62.70 20.34
CA GLY A 119 -33.10 -61.58 20.23
C GLY A 119 -33.71 -60.39 19.50
N GLU A 120 -32.97 -59.30 19.46
CA GLU A 120 -33.36 -58.06 18.77
C GLU A 120 -32.98 -58.12 17.29
N SER A 121 -33.92 -57.77 16.41
CA SER A 121 -33.70 -57.65 14.95
C SER A 121 -32.92 -56.38 14.55
N VAL A 122 -32.58 -55.52 15.50
CA VAL A 122 -31.70 -54.36 15.31
C VAL A 122 -30.66 -54.39 16.42
N GLN A 123 -29.37 -54.32 16.08
CA GLN A 123 -28.27 -54.36 17.06
C GLN A 123 -27.24 -53.28 16.73
N TYR A 124 -26.66 -52.66 17.76
CA TYR A 124 -25.73 -51.54 17.60
C TYR A 124 -24.28 -51.99 17.65
N ALA A 125 -23.45 -51.40 16.78
CA ALA A 125 -22.04 -51.72 16.65
C ALA A 125 -21.19 -50.44 16.72
N ALA A 126 -20.20 -50.41 17.60
CA ALA A 126 -19.25 -49.30 17.69
C ALA A 126 -18.22 -49.39 16.55
N LEU A 127 -18.07 -48.32 15.77
CA LEU A 127 -17.09 -48.23 14.69
C LEU A 127 -15.67 -48.46 15.22
N ASP A 128 -14.85 -49.20 14.48
CA ASP A 128 -13.49 -49.63 14.82
C ASP A 128 -13.34 -50.57 16.04
N GLU A 129 -14.42 -50.92 16.74
CA GLU A 129 -14.40 -51.90 17.84
C GLU A 129 -14.79 -53.31 17.37
N ALA A 130 -14.63 -54.31 18.26
CA ALA A 130 -15.04 -55.68 18.02
C ALA A 130 -16.38 -56.00 18.71
N VAL A 131 -17.39 -56.41 17.94
CA VAL A 131 -18.75 -56.69 18.43
C VAL A 131 -19.18 -58.11 18.09
N THR A 132 -20.04 -58.71 18.91
CA THR A 132 -20.70 -59.99 18.59
C THR A 132 -22.19 -59.74 18.35
N ILE A 133 -22.62 -59.92 17.10
CA ILE A 133 -24.03 -59.94 16.70
C ILE A 133 -24.65 -61.20 17.28
N LYS A 134 -25.64 -61.05 18.16
CA LYS A 134 -26.26 -62.17 18.87
C LYS A 134 -27.40 -62.78 18.06
N CYS A 135 -27.44 -64.11 18.00
CA CYS A 135 -28.59 -64.85 17.50
C CYS A 135 -28.78 -66.11 18.35
N HIS A 136 -29.84 -66.14 19.16
CA HIS A 136 -30.18 -67.32 19.95
C HIS A 136 -31.25 -68.14 19.24
N VAL A 137 -30.93 -69.40 18.94
CA VAL A 137 -31.79 -70.33 18.20
C VAL A 137 -32.21 -71.47 19.12
N GLN A 138 -33.50 -71.76 19.17
CA GLN A 138 -34.04 -72.94 19.83
C GLN A 138 -34.71 -73.85 18.81
N ALA A 139 -34.31 -75.13 18.80
CA ALA A 139 -34.85 -76.20 17.99
C ALA A 139 -34.56 -77.56 18.65
N THR A 140 -35.39 -78.56 18.39
CA THR A 140 -35.12 -79.95 18.81
C THR A 140 -35.58 -80.90 17.70
N PRO A 141 -34.68 -81.68 17.04
CA PRO A 141 -33.22 -81.71 17.19
C PRO A 141 -32.52 -80.35 17.01
N ALA A 142 -31.29 -80.24 17.50
CA ALA A 142 -30.55 -78.98 17.51
C ALA A 142 -30.24 -78.51 16.08
N ALA A 143 -30.45 -77.22 15.80
CA ALA A 143 -30.16 -76.63 14.50
C ALA A 143 -28.69 -76.22 14.37
N GLU A 144 -28.09 -76.40 13.19
CA GLU A 144 -26.84 -75.74 12.83
C GLU A 144 -27.12 -74.28 12.46
N VAL A 145 -26.29 -73.34 12.95
CA VAL A 145 -26.42 -71.92 12.65
C VAL A 145 -25.41 -71.48 11.60
N THR A 146 -25.88 -70.95 10.46
CA THR A 146 -25.07 -70.36 9.40
C THR A 146 -25.38 -68.87 9.23
N TRP A 147 -24.42 -68.09 8.70
CA TRP A 147 -24.51 -66.63 8.66
C TRP A 147 -24.29 -66.08 7.25
N PHE A 148 -25.13 -65.10 6.87
CA PHE A 148 -25.08 -64.43 5.58
C PHE A 148 -25.14 -62.90 5.75
N LYS A 149 -24.62 -62.13 4.79
CA LYS A 149 -24.63 -60.66 4.78
C LYS A 149 -25.29 -60.08 3.53
N GLY A 150 -25.96 -58.95 3.68
CA GLY A 150 -26.51 -58.15 2.60
C GLY A 150 -27.85 -58.66 2.07
N GLN A 151 -28.40 -57.94 1.09
CA GLN A 151 -29.67 -58.31 0.45
C GLN A 151 -29.56 -59.63 -0.33
N ASP A 152 -28.43 -59.85 -1.01
CA ASP A 152 -28.16 -61.06 -1.80
C ASP A 152 -27.87 -62.31 -0.94
N LYS A 153 -27.89 -62.19 0.40
CA LYS A 153 -27.54 -63.25 1.35
C LYS A 153 -26.21 -63.92 0.98
N THR A 154 -25.16 -63.12 0.84
CA THR A 154 -23.80 -63.61 0.61
C THR A 154 -23.34 -64.41 1.83
N ARG A 155 -22.85 -65.64 1.63
CA ARG A 155 -22.37 -66.49 2.73
C ARG A 155 -21.12 -65.87 3.36
N ILE A 156 -21.07 -65.81 4.68
CA ILE A 156 -19.93 -65.23 5.40
C ILE A 156 -18.84 -66.29 5.59
N ASP A 157 -17.88 -66.29 4.67
CA ASP A 157 -16.67 -67.12 4.74
C ASP A 157 -15.41 -66.21 4.71
N GLY A 158 -14.67 -66.11 5.82
CA GLY A 158 -13.42 -65.34 5.89
C GLY A 158 -13.05 -64.86 7.32
N PRO A 159 -11.79 -64.47 7.59
CA PRO A 159 -11.27 -64.23 8.94
C PRO A 159 -11.71 -62.91 9.61
N TYR A 160 -12.37 -62.02 8.87
CA TYR A 160 -12.92 -60.76 9.40
C TYR A 160 -14.09 -61.00 10.36
N TYR A 161 -14.85 -62.06 10.10
CA TYR A 161 -15.94 -62.53 10.96
C TYR A 161 -15.55 -63.86 11.60
N SER A 162 -15.91 -64.07 12.87
CA SER A 162 -15.66 -65.33 13.57
C SER A 162 -16.95 -65.84 14.22
N ARG A 163 -17.28 -67.12 14.02
CA ARG A 163 -18.43 -67.78 14.65
C ARG A 163 -18.07 -68.10 16.11
N VAL A 164 -18.89 -67.64 17.05
CA VAL A 164 -18.77 -67.89 18.49
C VAL A 164 -20.08 -68.50 19.02
N SER A 165 -20.10 -69.05 20.23
CA SER A 165 -21.30 -69.69 20.80
C SER A 165 -22.52 -68.78 20.83
N GLU A 166 -22.31 -67.48 21.07
CA GLU A 166 -23.35 -66.45 21.18
C GLU A 166 -23.78 -65.84 19.84
N GLY A 167 -23.11 -66.15 18.73
CA GLY A 167 -23.42 -65.60 17.40
C GLY A 167 -22.21 -65.29 16.51
N LEU A 168 -22.25 -64.16 15.78
CA LEU A 168 -21.21 -63.75 14.84
C LEU A 168 -20.40 -62.57 15.36
N ARG A 169 -19.10 -62.79 15.59
CA ARG A 169 -18.17 -61.75 16.01
C ARG A 169 -17.54 -61.05 14.80
N ILE A 170 -17.76 -59.75 14.67
CA ILE A 170 -17.01 -58.86 13.80
C ILE A 170 -15.74 -58.43 14.55
N ASN A 171 -14.56 -58.66 13.96
CA ASN A 171 -13.29 -58.40 14.66
C ASN A 171 -12.89 -56.92 14.71
N ARG A 172 -13.37 -56.10 13.76
CA ARG A 172 -13.23 -54.63 13.74
C ARG A 172 -14.30 -54.05 12.83
N VAL A 173 -15.34 -53.44 13.40
CA VAL A 173 -16.51 -52.90 12.68
C VAL A 173 -16.09 -51.78 11.73
N GLN A 174 -16.56 -51.86 10.48
CA GLN A 174 -16.36 -50.83 9.45
C GLN A 174 -17.71 -50.32 8.93
N MET A 175 -17.76 -49.12 8.33
CA MET A 175 -19.01 -48.53 7.79
C MET A 175 -19.78 -49.46 6.82
N SER A 176 -19.09 -50.40 6.17
CA SER A 176 -19.67 -51.44 5.31
C SER A 176 -20.44 -52.53 6.06
N ASP A 177 -20.37 -52.59 7.39
CA ASP A 177 -21.15 -53.50 8.25
C ASP A 177 -22.49 -52.90 8.70
N ASN A 178 -22.83 -51.68 8.27
CA ASN A 178 -24.12 -51.03 8.54
C ASN A 178 -25.23 -51.61 7.65
N GLU A 179 -25.49 -52.90 7.79
CA GLU A 179 -26.31 -53.70 6.88
C GLU A 179 -27.06 -54.83 7.63
N THR A 180 -27.97 -55.51 6.94
CA THR A 180 -28.67 -56.68 7.46
C THR A 180 -27.82 -57.95 7.32
N PHE A 181 -27.57 -58.59 8.47
CA PHE A 181 -27.05 -59.94 8.59
C PHE A 181 -28.21 -60.92 8.74
N TRP A 182 -28.04 -62.14 8.25
CA TRP A 182 -29.04 -63.19 8.33
C TRP A 182 -28.48 -64.37 9.11
N CYS A 183 -29.12 -64.67 10.23
CA CYS A 183 -28.88 -65.88 11.00
C CYS A 183 -29.81 -66.97 10.46
N ARG A 184 -29.25 -67.95 9.73
CA ARG A 184 -29.98 -69.13 9.28
C ARG A 184 -29.81 -70.26 10.28
N ALA A 185 -30.89 -70.97 10.55
CA ALA A 185 -30.89 -72.18 11.34
C ALA A 185 -31.39 -73.35 10.49
N ASP A 186 -30.62 -74.45 10.46
CA ASP A 186 -30.88 -75.63 9.65
C ASP A 186 -30.93 -76.89 10.55
N VAL A 187 -32.07 -77.60 10.59
CA VAL A 187 -32.23 -78.88 11.34
C VAL A 187 -32.04 -80.05 10.37
N LEU A 188 -30.82 -80.60 10.36
CA LEU A 188 -30.35 -81.58 9.38
C LEU A 188 -31.22 -82.84 9.30
N GLU A 189 -31.75 -83.33 10.42
CA GLU A 189 -32.56 -84.56 10.47
C GLU A 189 -33.97 -84.38 9.88
N THR A 190 -34.46 -83.15 9.75
CA THR A 190 -35.82 -82.88 9.24
C THR A 190 -35.86 -82.01 7.99
N GLY A 191 -34.71 -81.47 7.55
CA GLY A 191 -34.64 -80.53 6.43
C GLY A 191 -35.35 -79.20 6.68
N GLU A 192 -35.67 -78.88 7.94
CA GLU A 192 -36.31 -77.62 8.31
C GLU A 192 -35.25 -76.51 8.36
N SER A 193 -35.51 -75.40 7.67
CA SER A 193 -34.60 -74.26 7.55
C SER A 193 -35.36 -72.95 7.71
N ARG A 194 -34.82 -71.99 8.47
CA ARG A 194 -35.38 -70.63 8.61
C ARG A 194 -34.28 -69.58 8.74
N ASP A 195 -34.59 -68.37 8.27
CA ASP A 195 -33.72 -67.19 8.37
C ASP A 195 -34.30 -66.17 9.36
N PHE A 196 -33.42 -65.52 10.13
CA PHE A 196 -33.75 -64.37 10.97
C PHE A 196 -32.88 -63.16 10.59
N PRO A 197 -33.48 -62.03 10.15
CA PRO A 197 -32.75 -60.82 9.81
C PRO A 197 -32.37 -60.01 11.05
N ILE A 198 -31.13 -59.50 11.07
CA ILE A 198 -30.58 -58.63 12.10
C ILE A 198 -29.91 -57.45 11.40
N THR A 199 -30.47 -56.26 11.53
CA THR A 199 -29.88 -55.01 11.01
C THR A 199 -28.84 -54.49 12.01
N VAL A 200 -27.59 -54.37 11.56
CA VAL A 200 -26.53 -53.75 12.35
C VAL A 200 -26.51 -52.25 12.09
N VAL A 201 -26.60 -51.45 13.15
CA VAL A 201 -26.53 -49.98 13.09
C VAL A 201 -25.20 -49.52 13.67
N ILE A 202 -24.40 -48.84 12.85
CA ILE A 202 -23.07 -48.38 13.27
C ILE A 202 -23.16 -47.04 13.99
N SER A 203 -22.47 -46.95 15.12
CA SER A 203 -22.40 -45.77 15.97
C SER A 203 -20.95 -45.44 16.35
N LYS A 204 -20.71 -44.20 16.78
CA LYS A 204 -19.40 -43.72 17.24
C LYS A 204 -19.62 -42.70 18.36
N SER A 205 -18.88 -42.87 19.45
CA SER A 205 -18.81 -41.92 20.55
C SER A 205 -18.39 -40.52 20.07
N VAL A 206 -18.78 -39.49 20.82
CA VAL A 206 -18.49 -38.09 20.47
C VAL A 206 -17.03 -37.77 20.81
N THR A 207 -16.30 -37.15 19.89
CA THR A 207 -14.94 -36.67 20.18
C THR A 207 -14.97 -35.50 21.15
N GLU A 208 -13.98 -35.40 22.04
CA GLU A 208 -13.80 -34.24 22.93
C GLU A 208 -13.92 -32.91 22.16
N PRO A 209 -14.91 -32.04 22.51
CA PRO A 209 -15.11 -30.81 21.79
C PRO A 209 -13.95 -29.84 21.97
N ARG A 210 -13.80 -28.92 21.01
CA ARG A 210 -12.91 -27.77 21.13
C ARG A 210 -13.70 -26.50 20.83
N ILE A 211 -13.48 -25.45 21.62
CA ILE A 211 -14.09 -24.14 21.36
C ILE A 211 -13.03 -23.23 20.74
N THR A 212 -13.35 -22.68 19.57
CA THR A 212 -12.53 -21.71 18.86
C THR A 212 -13.27 -20.37 18.75
N CYS A 213 -12.50 -19.30 18.56
CA CYS A 213 -13.02 -17.96 18.33
C CYS A 213 -12.08 -17.24 17.34
N ALA A 214 -12.64 -16.40 16.47
CA ALA A 214 -11.83 -15.68 15.48
C ALA A 214 -11.00 -14.58 16.15
N ASN A 215 -9.67 -14.64 16.09
CA ASN A 215 -8.81 -13.64 16.72
C ASN A 215 -8.84 -12.30 15.96
N PRO A 216 -9.07 -11.13 16.61
CA PRO A 216 -9.37 -10.93 18.04
C PRO A 216 -10.83 -11.29 18.42
N CYS A 217 -10.99 -12.15 19.43
CA CYS A 217 -12.26 -12.84 19.72
C CYS A 217 -13.43 -11.92 20.11
N ALA A 218 -13.19 -11.02 21.06
CA ALA A 218 -14.24 -10.27 21.73
C ALA A 218 -13.78 -8.83 21.93
N ILE A 219 -14.23 -7.92 21.05
CA ILE A 219 -14.00 -6.48 21.20
C ILE A 219 -15.31 -5.83 21.65
N GLU A 220 -15.22 -4.91 22.61
CA GLU A 220 -16.39 -4.18 23.12
C GLU A 220 -17.24 -3.57 21.98
N LYS A 221 -18.57 -3.71 22.09
CA LYS A 221 -19.61 -3.27 21.14
C LYS A 221 -19.59 -3.98 19.78
N LYS A 222 -18.65 -4.89 19.51
CA LYS A 222 -18.67 -5.77 18.33
C LYS A 222 -19.40 -7.08 18.66
N THR A 223 -19.54 -7.93 17.65
CA THR A 223 -20.10 -9.28 17.79
C THR A 223 -18.95 -10.29 17.93
N ALA A 224 -19.02 -11.16 18.93
CA ALA A 224 -18.13 -12.32 19.07
C ALA A 224 -18.87 -13.60 18.64
N THR A 225 -18.15 -14.57 18.06
CA THR A 225 -18.71 -15.89 17.74
C THR A 225 -17.76 -16.98 18.24
N LEU A 226 -18.27 -17.80 19.15
CA LEU A 226 -17.63 -19.02 19.62
C LEU A 226 -18.14 -20.20 18.77
N VAL A 227 -17.22 -21.02 18.27
CA VAL A 227 -17.52 -22.21 17.47
C VAL A 227 -17.06 -23.45 18.25
N CYS A 228 -17.93 -24.43 18.39
CA CYS A 228 -17.66 -25.70 19.05
C CYS A 228 -17.48 -26.80 18.01
N GLU A 229 -16.37 -27.53 18.07
CA GLU A 229 -15.98 -28.53 17.08
C GLU A 229 -15.94 -29.91 17.74
N ALA A 230 -16.86 -30.80 17.35
CA ALA A 230 -16.89 -32.22 17.73
C ALA A 230 -17.48 -33.08 16.61
N THR A 231 -17.12 -34.36 16.58
CA THR A 231 -17.60 -35.35 15.61
C THR A 231 -18.11 -36.61 16.32
N GLY A 232 -19.02 -37.35 15.69
CA GLY A 232 -19.65 -38.55 16.25
C GLY A 232 -20.65 -39.15 15.26
N LEU A 233 -21.13 -40.37 15.53
CA LEU A 233 -22.18 -41.02 14.72
C LEU A 233 -23.26 -41.61 15.65
N PRO A 234 -24.52 -41.15 15.59
CA PRO A 234 -25.04 -40.04 14.77
C PRO A 234 -24.33 -38.68 15.03
N PRO A 235 -24.45 -37.70 14.12
CA PRO A 235 -23.84 -36.38 14.29
C PRO A 235 -24.18 -35.73 15.65
N PRO A 236 -23.20 -35.11 16.36
CA PRO A 236 -23.45 -34.56 17.68
C PRO A 236 -24.47 -33.41 17.68
N LYS A 237 -25.28 -33.37 18.74
CA LYS A 237 -26.09 -32.23 19.17
C LYS A 237 -25.25 -31.39 20.14
N PHE A 238 -25.48 -30.08 20.16
CA PHE A 238 -24.67 -29.11 20.91
C PHE A 238 -25.55 -28.26 21.83
N ALA A 239 -25.11 -28.05 23.07
CA ALA A 239 -25.73 -27.15 24.03
C ALA A 239 -24.68 -26.19 24.62
N TRP A 240 -25.05 -24.93 24.80
CA TRP A 240 -24.16 -23.86 25.29
C TRP A 240 -24.57 -23.36 26.67
N TYR A 241 -23.57 -23.14 27.52
CA TYR A 241 -23.73 -22.73 28.91
C TYR A 241 -22.80 -21.57 29.26
N TYR A 242 -23.20 -20.75 30.23
CA TYR A 242 -22.41 -19.67 30.82
C TYR A 242 -22.25 -19.90 32.32
N GLY A 243 -21.05 -19.69 32.84
CA GLY A 243 -20.70 -19.96 34.24
C GLY A 243 -20.65 -21.46 34.55
N SER A 244 -21.31 -21.88 35.63
CA SER A 244 -21.40 -23.29 36.02
C SER A 244 -22.29 -24.07 35.05
N ASP A 245 -23.60 -23.78 34.99
CA ASP A 245 -24.57 -24.56 34.20
C ASP A 245 -25.76 -23.74 33.66
N SER A 246 -25.66 -22.40 33.57
CA SER A 246 -26.77 -21.59 33.06
C SER A 246 -26.89 -21.70 31.53
N PRO A 247 -28.01 -22.22 30.97
CA PRO A 247 -28.15 -22.39 29.52
C PRO A 247 -28.24 -21.04 28.81
N VAL A 248 -27.50 -20.90 27.72
CA VAL A 248 -27.39 -19.65 26.95
C VAL A 248 -28.45 -19.61 25.84
N GLY A 249 -29.11 -18.46 25.65
CA GLY A 249 -30.12 -18.26 24.59
C GLY A 249 -31.58 -18.50 25.00
N ALA A 250 -31.86 -18.63 26.31
CA ALA A 250 -33.22 -18.82 26.84
C ALA A 250 -34.05 -17.51 26.99
N SER A 251 -33.60 -16.37 26.45
CA SER A 251 -34.23 -15.05 26.60
C SER A 251 -34.74 -14.52 25.26
N GLU A 252 -35.89 -13.85 25.26
CA GLU A 252 -36.54 -13.28 24.07
C GLU A 252 -35.76 -12.11 23.44
N VAL A 253 -34.75 -11.57 24.12
CA VAL A 253 -33.85 -10.51 23.60
C VAL A 253 -32.49 -11.12 23.25
N PRO A 254 -32.15 -11.29 21.96
CA PRO A 254 -31.02 -12.12 21.54
C PRO A 254 -29.67 -11.39 21.59
N LYS A 255 -29.25 -10.97 22.80
CA LYS A 255 -27.82 -10.66 23.06
C LYS A 255 -26.98 -11.91 22.78
N PHE A 256 -27.49 -13.09 23.17
CA PHE A 256 -26.91 -14.38 22.87
C PHE A 256 -27.77 -15.13 21.85
N VAL A 257 -27.15 -15.61 20.76
CA VAL A 257 -27.79 -16.37 19.68
C VAL A 257 -27.07 -17.71 19.54
N VAL A 258 -27.77 -18.81 19.83
CA VAL A 258 -27.26 -20.17 19.63
C VAL A 258 -27.75 -20.73 18.29
N ARG A 259 -26.83 -21.26 17.48
CA ARG A 259 -27.11 -21.93 16.21
C ARG A 259 -26.33 -23.24 16.14
N GLY A 260 -26.85 -24.27 16.80
CA GLY A 260 -26.20 -25.57 16.91
C GLY A 260 -24.81 -25.45 17.54
N ASN A 261 -23.77 -25.71 16.76
CA ASN A 261 -22.38 -25.67 17.23
C ASN A 261 -21.79 -24.25 17.35
N GLN A 262 -22.57 -23.18 17.12
CA GLN A 262 -22.11 -21.80 17.23
C GLN A 262 -22.90 -21.01 18.29
N LEU A 263 -22.20 -20.20 19.06
CA LEU A 263 -22.75 -19.18 19.96
C LEU A 263 -22.26 -17.81 19.52
N THR A 264 -23.18 -16.94 19.12
CA THR A 264 -22.92 -15.55 18.77
C THR A 264 -23.36 -14.63 19.90
N ILE A 265 -22.49 -13.71 20.31
CA ILE A 265 -22.71 -12.71 21.35
C ILE A 265 -22.72 -11.34 20.66
N ASN A 266 -23.87 -10.69 20.63
CA ASN A 266 -24.08 -9.38 20.01
C ASN A 266 -23.82 -8.25 21.01
N TYR A 267 -23.22 -7.16 20.53
CA TYR A 267 -22.89 -5.98 21.35
C TYR A 267 -22.14 -6.36 22.64
N VAL A 268 -21.05 -7.10 22.48
CA VAL A 268 -20.23 -7.60 23.60
C VAL A 268 -19.83 -6.46 24.54
N ASP A 269 -19.97 -6.66 25.85
CA ASP A 269 -19.55 -5.70 26.86
C ASP A 269 -18.72 -6.37 27.97
N GLU A 270 -18.16 -5.56 28.86
CA GLU A 270 -17.26 -6.01 29.94
C GLU A 270 -17.94 -6.97 30.95
N THR A 271 -19.28 -7.07 30.96
CA THR A 271 -20.04 -8.03 31.80
C THR A 271 -20.22 -9.40 31.15
N ASP A 272 -19.96 -9.54 29.85
CA ASP A 272 -19.93 -10.85 29.16
C ASP A 272 -18.62 -11.63 29.42
N ASN A 273 -17.66 -11.02 30.11
CA ASN A 273 -16.45 -11.70 30.56
C ASN A 273 -16.81 -12.94 31.39
N GLY A 274 -16.22 -14.09 31.05
CA GLY A 274 -16.42 -15.28 31.86
C GLY A 274 -16.26 -16.58 31.09
N LYS A 275 -16.67 -17.66 31.76
CA LYS A 275 -16.48 -19.03 31.31
C LYS A 275 -17.71 -19.49 30.52
N TYR A 276 -17.52 -19.70 29.23
CA TYR A 276 -18.50 -20.34 28.35
C TYR A 276 -18.19 -21.82 28.22
N SER A 277 -19.21 -22.65 28.10
CA SER A 277 -19.04 -24.08 27.86
C SER A 277 -19.92 -24.57 26.72
N CYS A 278 -19.41 -25.56 25.99
CA CYS A 278 -20.14 -26.30 24.98
C CYS A 278 -20.19 -27.78 25.40
N HIS A 279 -21.37 -28.37 25.42
CA HIS A 279 -21.60 -29.80 25.60
C HIS A 279 -21.99 -30.43 24.27
N ALA A 280 -21.24 -31.42 23.81
CA ALA A 280 -21.50 -32.18 22.59
C ALA A 280 -21.87 -33.63 22.95
N TYR A 281 -23.01 -34.11 22.47
CA TYR A 281 -23.55 -35.44 22.80
C TYR A 281 -24.31 -36.03 21.59
N ASN A 282 -24.47 -37.36 21.55
CA ASN A 282 -25.32 -38.02 20.54
C ASN A 282 -26.14 -39.16 21.16
N GLU A 283 -26.97 -39.83 20.37
CA GLU A 283 -27.91 -40.86 20.88
C GLU A 283 -27.20 -42.15 21.34
N TYR A 284 -25.97 -42.38 20.88
CA TYR A 284 -25.11 -43.48 21.30
C TYR A 284 -24.34 -43.14 22.59
N ASP A 285 -23.78 -41.94 22.65
CA ASP A 285 -23.10 -41.35 23.81
C ASP A 285 -23.91 -40.17 24.36
N ASN A 286 -24.95 -40.53 25.12
CA ASN A 286 -25.85 -39.57 25.77
C ASN A 286 -25.20 -38.80 26.92
N LYS A 287 -24.01 -39.22 27.38
CA LYS A 287 -23.22 -38.45 28.36
C LYS A 287 -22.44 -37.36 27.63
N GLY A 288 -21.81 -37.71 26.51
CA GLY A 288 -21.05 -36.80 25.68
C GLY A 288 -19.88 -36.16 26.42
N HIS A 289 -19.35 -35.09 25.83
CA HIS A 289 -18.16 -34.40 26.32
C HIS A 289 -18.37 -32.89 26.36
N ARG A 290 -17.69 -32.21 27.29
CA ARG A 290 -17.82 -30.75 27.51
C ARG A 290 -16.47 -30.06 27.31
N ALA A 291 -16.49 -28.93 26.62
CA ALA A 291 -15.37 -28.02 26.44
C ALA A 291 -15.67 -26.67 27.06
N GLU A 292 -14.61 -25.93 27.40
CA GLU A 292 -14.68 -24.67 28.14
C GLU A 292 -13.82 -23.61 27.46
N TYR A 293 -14.29 -22.37 27.46
CA TYR A 293 -13.62 -21.22 26.87
C TYR A 293 -13.82 -19.98 27.75
N ASN A 294 -12.73 -19.36 28.18
CA ASN A 294 -12.78 -18.11 28.93
C ASN A 294 -12.79 -16.94 27.94
N LEU A 295 -13.93 -16.25 27.86
CA LEU A 295 -14.08 -15.06 27.05
C LEU A 295 -13.50 -13.87 27.81
N ASN A 296 -12.40 -13.32 27.29
CA ASN A 296 -11.81 -12.05 27.75
C ASN A 296 -12.18 -10.95 26.76
N VAL A 297 -12.97 -9.97 27.22
CA VAL A 297 -13.44 -8.85 26.41
C VAL A 297 -12.38 -7.75 26.36
N ILE A 298 -12.00 -7.37 25.14
CA ILE A 298 -11.04 -6.32 24.84
C ILE A 298 -11.80 -4.98 24.81
N VAL A 299 -11.63 -4.22 25.88
CA VAL A 299 -12.21 -2.89 26.07
C VAL A 299 -11.24 -1.84 25.52
N PRO A 300 -11.68 -0.88 24.69
CA PRO A 300 -10.81 0.17 24.14
C PRO A 300 -10.24 1.08 25.25
N PRO A 301 -9.04 1.65 25.05
CA PRO A 301 -8.41 2.51 26.04
C PRO A 301 -9.15 3.85 26.21
N ARG A 302 -9.24 4.34 27.45
CA ARG A 302 -9.64 5.70 27.79
C ARG A 302 -8.58 6.33 28.66
N LEU A 303 -8.07 7.49 28.25
CA LEU A 303 -7.07 8.25 28.98
C LEU A 303 -7.72 9.34 29.84
N SER A 304 -7.09 9.67 30.97
CA SER A 304 -7.44 10.86 31.74
C SER A 304 -7.10 12.14 30.95
N PRO A 305 -7.91 13.21 31.05
CA PRO A 305 -7.53 14.53 30.58
C PRO A 305 -6.27 15.02 31.32
N ILE A 306 -5.30 15.55 30.57
CA ILE A 306 -4.07 16.11 31.15
C ILE A 306 -4.24 17.64 31.19
N PRO A 307 -4.12 18.29 32.35
CA PRO A 307 -4.27 19.75 32.43
C PRO A 307 -3.09 20.46 31.74
N PRO A 308 -3.32 21.62 31.11
CA PRO A 308 -2.23 22.46 30.61
C PRO A 308 -1.39 22.97 31.77
N VAL A 309 -0.08 23.10 31.56
CA VAL A 309 0.86 23.68 32.52
C VAL A 309 1.44 24.95 31.92
N GLU A 310 1.39 26.04 32.68
CA GLU A 310 2.00 27.32 32.33
C GLU A 310 3.08 27.68 33.36
N ILE A 311 4.28 28.01 32.90
CA ILE A 311 5.41 28.41 33.76
C ILE A 311 6.03 29.73 33.31
N ASN A 312 6.66 30.43 34.24
CA ASN A 312 7.53 31.56 33.93
C ASN A 312 8.98 31.08 33.87
N LEU A 313 9.63 31.19 32.73
CA LEU A 313 11.02 30.75 32.59
C LEU A 313 11.97 31.73 33.28
N ASP A 314 12.66 31.26 34.31
CA ASP A 314 13.78 31.97 34.95
C ASP A 314 15.07 31.19 34.72
N GLU A 315 16.05 31.84 34.09
CA GLU A 315 17.36 31.26 33.81
C GLU A 315 18.18 31.02 35.09
N HIS A 316 17.86 31.69 36.20
CA HIS A 316 18.54 31.53 37.49
C HIS A 316 17.95 30.42 38.35
N HIS A 317 16.70 30.01 38.09
CA HIS A 317 15.96 29.03 38.87
C HIS A 317 15.36 27.95 37.95
N PRO A 318 16.14 26.93 37.56
CA PRO A 318 15.67 25.86 36.68
C PRO A 318 14.46 25.15 37.28
N GLN A 319 13.35 25.14 36.55
CA GLN A 319 12.11 24.47 36.92
C GLN A 319 12.00 23.09 36.26
N ARG A 320 11.30 22.19 36.94
CA ARG A 320 10.91 20.86 36.45
C ARG A 320 9.40 20.84 36.21
N VAL A 321 8.98 20.28 35.08
CA VAL A 321 7.57 20.01 34.77
C VAL A 321 7.43 18.55 34.38
N SER A 322 6.34 17.89 34.75
CA SER A 322 5.99 16.60 34.16
C SER A 322 4.49 16.45 33.92
N PHE A 323 4.18 15.68 32.87
CA PHE A 323 2.84 15.28 32.49
C PHE A 323 2.69 13.78 32.74
N VAL A 324 1.71 13.42 33.56
CA VAL A 324 1.37 12.03 33.86
C VAL A 324 0.18 11.61 32.99
N CYS A 325 0.42 10.69 32.07
CA CYS A 325 -0.63 10.07 31.29
C CYS A 325 -1.10 8.78 31.96
N ARG A 326 -2.41 8.64 32.19
CA ARG A 326 -3.01 7.52 32.91
C ARG A 326 -4.16 6.91 32.10
N VAL A 327 -4.21 5.58 32.03
CA VAL A 327 -5.33 4.82 31.48
C VAL A 327 -6.38 4.60 32.57
N GLU A 328 -7.57 5.16 32.38
CA GLU A 328 -8.71 5.01 33.28
C GLU A 328 -9.47 3.70 33.04
N ARG A 329 -9.62 3.34 31.75
CA ARG A 329 -10.34 2.14 31.31
C ARG A 329 -9.64 1.56 30.08
N GLY A 330 -9.77 0.24 29.90
CA GLY A 330 -9.19 -0.48 28.76
C GLY A 330 -8.43 -1.72 29.20
N SER A 331 -8.51 -2.77 28.38
CA SER A 331 -7.81 -4.04 28.65
C SER A 331 -6.30 -3.85 28.50
N SER A 332 -5.54 -4.29 29.50
CA SER A 332 -4.07 -4.17 29.56
C SER A 332 -3.33 -5.22 28.74
N GLU A 333 -3.98 -6.35 28.42
CA GLU A 333 -3.49 -7.29 27.42
C GLU A 333 -3.30 -6.55 26.08
N SER A 334 -2.09 -6.58 25.50
CA SER A 334 -1.69 -5.84 24.30
C SER A 334 -1.67 -4.30 24.37
N LEU A 335 -1.82 -3.69 25.55
CA LEU A 335 -1.85 -2.23 25.70
C LEU A 335 -0.46 -1.60 25.51
N SER A 336 -0.32 -0.71 24.53
CA SER A 336 0.87 0.11 24.30
C SER A 336 0.62 1.58 24.67
N LEU A 337 1.50 2.16 25.49
CA LEU A 337 1.52 3.58 25.86
C LEU A 337 2.80 4.25 25.35
N GLU A 338 2.63 5.42 24.72
CA GLU A 338 3.72 6.23 24.17
C GLU A 338 3.42 7.73 24.20
N TRP A 339 4.48 8.53 24.24
CA TRP A 339 4.43 9.99 24.08
C TRP A 339 4.99 10.38 22.72
N GLN A 340 4.26 11.24 22.02
CA GLN A 340 4.63 11.77 20.70
C GLN A 340 4.30 13.27 20.62
N TYR A 341 4.86 13.96 19.65
CA TYR A 341 4.41 15.30 19.28
C TYR A 341 3.03 15.23 18.61
N LEU A 342 2.28 16.35 18.61
CA LEU A 342 0.92 16.40 18.06
C LEU A 342 0.83 16.10 16.54
N ASN A 343 1.95 16.19 15.82
CA ASN A 343 2.10 15.81 14.41
C ASN A 343 2.46 14.32 14.20
N ASN A 344 2.30 13.48 15.24
CA ASN A 344 2.64 12.05 15.26
C ASN A 344 4.14 11.73 15.06
N THR A 345 5.07 12.67 15.33
CA THR A 345 6.50 12.32 15.37
C THR A 345 6.92 11.86 16.77
N PRO A 346 7.75 10.80 16.89
CA PRO A 346 8.28 10.37 18.18
C PRO A 346 9.10 11.47 18.86
N ILE A 347 8.90 11.66 20.17
CA ILE A 347 9.71 12.59 20.95
C ILE A 347 11.16 12.08 20.97
N GLN A 348 12.08 12.91 20.46
CA GLN A 348 13.51 12.63 20.54
C GLN A 348 13.96 12.92 21.97
N ILE A 349 14.52 11.91 22.64
CA ILE A 349 15.06 12.04 24.00
C ILE A 349 16.38 12.81 23.90
N THR A 350 16.36 14.06 24.36
CA THR A 350 17.50 14.99 24.36
C THR A 350 17.84 15.42 25.80
N ASN A 351 18.93 16.16 25.98
CA ASN A 351 19.32 16.69 27.29
C ASN A 351 18.23 17.63 27.87
N GLY A 352 17.44 17.11 28.81
CA GLY A 352 16.35 17.83 29.47
C GLY A 352 14.96 17.25 29.24
N ILE A 353 14.81 16.19 28.42
CA ILE A 353 13.54 15.49 28.19
C ILE A 353 13.68 14.02 28.62
N PHE A 354 12.76 13.55 29.45
CA PHE A 354 12.74 12.18 29.99
C PHE A 354 11.35 11.56 29.78
N ILE A 355 11.30 10.28 29.44
CA ILE A 355 10.07 9.50 29.33
C ILE A 355 10.19 8.29 30.25
N ASP A 356 9.41 8.30 31.33
CA ASP A 356 9.47 7.30 32.38
C ASP A 356 8.23 6.41 32.31
N LYS A 357 8.43 5.15 31.94
CA LYS A 357 7.40 4.10 32.03
C LYS A 357 7.40 3.56 33.46
N ALA A 358 6.50 4.07 34.30
CA ALA A 358 6.43 3.68 35.70
C ALA A 358 6.14 2.18 35.84
N GLN A 359 6.92 1.49 36.67
CA GLN A 359 6.73 0.05 36.95
C GLN A 359 5.56 -0.27 37.90
N LEU A 360 4.55 0.60 38.02
CA LEU A 360 3.32 0.27 38.73
C LEU A 360 2.31 -0.42 37.82
N GLU A 361 1.46 -1.22 38.46
CA GLU A 361 0.62 -2.28 37.91
C GLU A 361 0.16 -2.13 36.44
N ALA A 362 0.53 -3.12 35.63
CA ALA A 362 0.03 -3.38 34.28
C ALA A 362 0.28 -2.29 33.20
N HIS A 363 1.37 -1.52 33.29
CA HIS A 363 1.80 -0.54 32.26
C HIS A 363 0.75 0.55 31.93
N LYS A 364 -0.17 0.86 32.85
CA LYS A 364 -1.28 1.82 32.64
C LYS A 364 -0.89 3.30 32.84
N LEU A 365 0.41 3.61 33.00
CA LEU A 365 0.91 4.95 33.29
C LEU A 365 2.24 5.23 32.57
N ILE A 366 2.38 6.42 32.00
CA ILE A 366 3.62 6.92 31.41
C ILE A 366 3.80 8.42 31.72
N GLU A 367 4.98 8.81 32.20
CA GLU A 367 5.33 10.19 32.53
C GLU A 367 6.24 10.79 31.45
N LEU A 368 5.94 12.01 31.02
CA LEU A 368 6.82 12.85 30.20
C LEU A 368 7.32 13.99 31.09
N ARG A 369 8.64 14.09 31.28
CA ARG A 369 9.28 14.99 32.24
C ARG A 369 10.32 15.88 31.58
N PHE A 370 10.29 17.16 31.93
CA PHE A 370 11.23 18.19 31.47
C PHE A 370 12.06 18.66 32.66
N ASP A 371 13.38 18.49 32.59
CA ASP A 371 14.29 18.78 33.70
C ASP A 371 15.73 19.11 33.24
N PRO A 372 16.12 20.39 33.14
CA PRO A 372 15.31 21.59 33.34
C PRO A 372 14.41 21.90 32.14
N VAL A 373 13.33 22.66 32.36
CA VAL A 373 12.50 23.21 31.27
C VAL A 373 13.26 24.31 30.50
N ARG A 374 13.05 24.39 29.18
CA ARG A 374 13.69 25.32 28.25
C ARG A 374 12.69 25.88 27.25
N ARG A 375 13.00 27.01 26.59
CA ARG A 375 12.16 27.62 25.54
C ARG A 375 11.78 26.64 24.42
N GLU A 376 12.70 25.77 24.03
CA GLU A 376 12.52 24.72 23.02
C GLU A 376 11.50 23.61 23.42
N HIS A 377 11.08 23.55 24.69
CA HIS A 377 10.04 22.63 25.16
C HIS A 377 8.61 23.24 25.08
N PHE A 378 8.45 24.44 24.50
CA PHE A 378 7.14 25.04 24.32
C PHE A 378 6.31 24.23 23.30
N GLY A 379 5.10 23.81 23.66
CA GLY A 379 4.18 23.22 22.70
C GLY A 379 3.17 22.21 23.24
N ASN A 380 2.58 21.46 22.31
CA ASN A 380 1.57 20.45 22.58
C ASN A 380 2.14 19.04 22.34
N TYR A 381 2.04 18.22 23.37
CA TYR A 381 2.43 16.81 23.39
C TYR A 381 1.17 15.94 23.41
N SER A 382 1.26 14.73 22.86
CA SER A 382 0.16 13.77 22.83
C SER A 382 0.62 12.46 23.45
N CYS A 383 -0.08 12.02 24.49
CA CYS A 383 0.03 10.66 24.98
C CYS A 383 -0.97 9.79 24.20
N VAL A 384 -0.50 8.68 23.64
CA VAL A 384 -1.32 7.72 22.91
C VAL A 384 -1.35 6.39 23.67
N ALA A 385 -2.55 5.85 23.83
CA ALA A 385 -2.78 4.49 24.31
C ALA A 385 -3.52 3.69 23.25
N LYS A 386 -3.05 2.48 22.96
CA LYS A 386 -3.59 1.61 21.90
C LYS A 386 -3.63 0.16 22.37
N ASN A 387 -4.69 -0.56 22.01
CA ASN A 387 -4.77 -2.01 22.15
C ASN A 387 -5.47 -2.63 20.92
N LEU A 388 -5.81 -3.92 20.99
CA LEU A 388 -6.49 -4.64 19.90
C LEU A 388 -7.92 -4.14 19.58
N ALA A 389 -8.55 -3.33 20.46
CA ALA A 389 -9.88 -2.78 20.21
C ALA A 389 -9.82 -1.44 19.45
N ASP A 390 -9.04 -0.48 19.97
CA ASP A 390 -8.92 0.88 19.41
C ASP A 390 -7.66 1.62 19.94
N SER A 391 -7.47 2.86 19.47
CA SER A 391 -6.52 3.85 19.99
C SER A 391 -7.21 5.09 20.57
N SER A 392 -6.69 5.62 21.66
CA SER A 392 -7.13 6.85 22.31
C SER A 392 -5.92 7.74 22.61
N TYR A 393 -6.12 9.06 22.68
CA TYR A 393 -5.07 10.02 22.96
C TYR A 393 -5.52 11.12 23.92
N SER A 394 -4.58 11.72 24.63
CA SER A 394 -4.79 12.86 25.53
C SER A 394 -3.70 13.90 25.29
N ILE A 395 -4.08 15.17 25.19
CA ILE A 395 -3.18 16.28 24.86
C ILE A 395 -2.66 16.91 26.15
N ALA A 396 -1.37 17.16 26.21
CA ALA A 396 -0.69 17.92 27.25
C ALA A 396 -0.06 19.17 26.64
N SER A 397 -0.44 20.36 27.13
CA SER A 397 0.07 21.65 26.64
C SER A 397 1.04 22.25 27.64
N LEU A 398 2.26 22.55 27.20
CA LEU A 398 3.28 23.25 27.97
C LEU A 398 3.45 24.68 27.44
N TYR A 399 2.93 25.64 28.20
CA TYR A 399 3.11 27.06 27.97
C TYR A 399 4.28 27.57 28.81
N ILE A 400 5.20 28.28 28.16
CA ILE A 400 6.44 28.77 28.78
C ILE A 400 6.48 30.26 28.51
N GLN A 401 6.28 31.09 29.53
CA GLN A 401 6.43 32.54 29.40
C GLN A 401 7.92 32.91 29.46
N PHE A 402 8.39 33.67 28.48
CA PHE A 402 9.76 34.17 28.39
C PHE A 402 9.79 35.50 27.64
N GLN A 403 10.73 36.39 27.99
CA GLN A 403 10.89 37.70 27.35
C GLN A 403 11.19 37.60 25.85
N PRO A 404 10.90 38.62 25.03
CA PRO A 404 11.15 38.53 23.60
C PRO A 404 12.64 38.39 23.28
N VAL A 405 13.01 37.34 22.54
CA VAL A 405 14.40 37.03 22.13
C VAL A 405 14.51 37.13 20.62
N PHE A 406 15.33 38.06 20.12
CA PHE A 406 15.52 38.26 18.69
C PHE A 406 16.33 37.13 18.06
N VAL A 407 15.93 36.73 16.86
CA VAL A 407 16.53 35.63 16.11
C VAL A 407 16.93 36.10 14.72
N GLY A 408 18.12 35.70 14.27
CA GLY A 408 18.69 36.14 13.00
C GLY A 408 20.11 36.71 13.16
N PRO A 409 20.70 37.25 12.09
CA PRO A 409 22.01 37.90 12.15
C PRO A 409 21.94 39.27 12.85
N ASP A 410 23.01 39.65 13.55
CA ASP A 410 23.18 40.94 14.27
C ASP A 410 23.34 42.16 13.33
N ILE A 411 22.39 42.33 12.40
CA ILE A 411 22.37 43.45 11.46
C ILE A 411 21.84 44.69 12.18
N ASN A 412 22.76 45.46 12.73
CA ASN A 412 22.49 46.72 13.45
C ASN A 412 22.70 47.96 12.58
N ILE A 413 23.11 47.80 11.31
CA ILE A 413 23.38 48.88 10.36
C ILE A 413 22.63 48.61 9.06
N VAL A 414 21.97 49.64 8.53
CA VAL A 414 21.19 49.59 7.30
C VAL A 414 21.61 50.73 6.39
N SER A 415 22.20 50.42 5.24
CA SER A 415 22.78 51.41 4.32
C SER A 415 21.87 51.67 3.12
N THR A 416 21.60 52.95 2.82
CA THR A 416 20.76 53.34 1.67
C THR A 416 21.08 54.78 1.21
N ILE A 417 20.37 55.26 0.19
CA ILE A 417 20.46 56.65 -0.32
C ILE A 417 19.15 57.41 -0.06
N PRO A 418 19.19 58.77 -0.10
CA PRO A 418 17.99 59.59 0.04
C PRO A 418 16.88 59.18 -0.94
N ASN A 419 15.64 59.18 -0.47
CA ASN A 419 14.44 58.80 -1.21
C ASN A 419 14.42 57.35 -1.75
N TYR A 420 15.29 56.46 -1.26
CA TYR A 420 15.29 55.05 -1.65
C TYR A 420 14.76 54.15 -0.53
N ARG A 421 13.60 53.53 -0.79
CA ARG A 421 12.86 52.67 0.16
C ARG A 421 13.75 51.53 0.65
N VAL A 422 13.87 51.42 1.96
CA VAL A 422 14.64 50.38 2.65
C VAL A 422 13.71 49.57 3.56
N VAL A 423 14.09 48.32 3.86
CA VAL A 423 13.27 47.37 4.60
C VAL A 423 14.07 46.84 5.79
N MET A 424 13.57 47.09 7.00
CA MET A 424 14.12 46.58 8.27
C MET A 424 13.28 45.38 8.72
N ARG A 425 13.91 44.22 8.97
CA ARG A 425 13.22 42.97 9.32
C ARG A 425 13.65 42.47 10.69
N CYS A 426 12.70 42.46 11.61
CA CYS A 426 12.85 42.12 13.01
C CYS A 426 12.15 40.79 13.29
N GLN A 427 12.92 39.71 13.48
CA GLN A 427 12.39 38.39 13.84
C GLN A 427 12.73 38.10 15.31
N PHE A 428 11.77 37.54 16.05
CA PHE A 428 11.96 37.20 17.46
C PHE A 428 10.99 36.11 17.94
N GLU A 429 11.39 35.39 18.98
CA GLU A 429 10.53 34.49 19.74
C GLU A 429 9.96 35.22 20.97
N SER A 430 8.68 35.00 21.30
CA SER A 430 8.05 35.52 22.52
C SER A 430 6.86 34.65 22.92
N TYR A 431 6.69 34.46 24.23
CA TYR A 431 5.40 34.05 24.80
C TYR A 431 5.19 34.73 26.17
N PRO A 432 4.01 35.31 26.46
CA PRO A 432 2.84 35.43 25.59
C PRO A 432 3.10 36.29 24.33
N PRO A 433 2.17 36.30 23.35
CA PRO A 433 2.27 37.15 22.16
C PRO A 433 2.49 38.63 22.54
N PRO A 434 3.52 39.31 22.02
CA PRO A 434 3.85 40.66 22.44
C PRO A 434 3.12 41.73 21.62
N GLN A 435 2.95 42.91 22.21
CA GLN A 435 2.69 44.13 21.43
C GLN A 435 3.99 44.59 20.77
N ILE A 436 3.92 45.01 19.50
CA ILE A 436 5.09 45.46 18.73
C ILE A 436 4.98 46.95 18.48
N GLN A 437 6.10 47.67 18.65
CA GLN A 437 6.22 49.09 18.34
C GLN A 437 7.51 49.34 17.56
N TRP A 438 7.45 50.18 16.54
CA TRP A 438 8.63 50.69 15.84
C TRP A 438 8.86 52.13 16.24
N ILE A 439 10.04 52.42 16.80
CA ILE A 439 10.39 53.75 17.30
C ILE A 439 11.51 54.34 16.46
N LYS A 440 11.30 55.56 15.97
CA LYS A 440 12.36 56.39 15.40
C LYS A 440 13.00 57.23 16.50
N MET A 441 14.26 56.95 16.83
CA MET A 441 15.03 57.69 17.82
C MET A 441 15.79 58.83 17.15
N SER A 442 15.37 60.07 17.41
CA SER A 442 16.11 61.26 16.99
C SER A 442 17.24 61.58 17.97
N ARG A 443 18.47 61.75 17.48
CA ARG A 443 19.60 62.20 18.34
C ARG A 443 19.51 63.67 18.75
N THR A 444 18.63 64.46 18.11
CA THR A 444 18.67 65.93 18.16
C THR A 444 17.48 66.59 18.85
N VAL A 445 16.50 65.84 19.35
CA VAL A 445 15.38 66.42 20.12
C VAL A 445 15.29 65.73 21.48
N GLN A 446 15.69 66.48 22.51
CA GLN A 446 15.47 66.14 23.90
C GLN A 446 14.24 66.92 24.41
N ASP A 447 13.44 66.26 25.25
CA ASP A 447 12.57 66.88 26.26
C ASP A 447 13.37 67.95 27.06
N PRO A 448 12.77 69.04 27.56
CA PRO A 448 13.43 69.93 28.53
C PRO A 448 14.09 69.22 29.74
N GLU A 449 13.72 67.97 30.04
CA GLU A 449 14.36 67.10 31.04
C GLU A 449 15.49 66.20 30.49
N GLY A 450 15.94 66.40 29.25
CA GLY A 450 17.05 65.67 28.62
C GLY A 450 16.69 64.31 27.99
N ARG A 451 15.40 63.93 27.97
CA ARG A 451 14.94 62.63 27.46
C ARG A 451 14.84 62.63 25.93
N VAL A 452 15.40 61.61 25.26
CA VAL A 452 15.30 61.45 23.80
C VAL A 452 13.84 61.29 23.36
N LEU A 453 13.38 62.14 22.44
CA LEU A 453 12.03 62.03 21.85
C LEU A 453 11.97 60.84 20.89
N ALA A 454 11.46 59.73 21.43
CA ALA A 454 10.97 58.58 20.70
C ALA A 454 9.66 58.95 19.99
N VAL A 455 9.67 58.96 18.65
CA VAL A 455 8.45 59.15 17.85
C VAL A 455 8.01 57.80 17.31
N ASP A 456 6.75 57.45 17.56
CA ASP A 456 6.12 56.27 16.94
C ASP A 456 6.05 56.47 15.42
N VAL A 457 6.41 55.43 14.68
CA VAL A 457 6.64 55.49 13.22
C VAL A 457 5.30 55.49 12.44
N ASP A 458 4.19 55.27 13.12
CA ASP A 458 2.81 55.14 12.60
C ASP A 458 2.20 56.40 11.93
N ASN A 459 2.91 57.54 11.90
CA ASN A 459 2.43 58.78 11.29
C ASN A 459 2.51 58.79 9.73
N GLY A 460 1.85 57.82 9.08
CA GLY A 460 1.23 58.01 7.77
C GLY A 460 2.07 57.89 6.48
N VAL A 461 3.37 57.55 6.56
CA VAL A 461 4.25 57.38 5.37
C VAL A 461 4.93 56.00 5.31
N ASN A 462 4.79 55.21 6.37
CA ASN A 462 5.53 53.97 6.57
C ASN A 462 4.62 52.75 6.51
N ASP A 463 5.15 51.64 6.01
CA ASP A 463 4.41 50.40 5.78
C ASP A 463 5.01 49.35 6.71
N ILE A 464 4.32 49.16 7.85
CA ILE A 464 4.68 48.20 8.90
C ILE A 464 3.79 46.97 8.73
N THR A 465 4.42 45.81 8.58
CA THR A 465 3.72 44.52 8.56
C THR A 465 4.23 43.64 9.69
N THR A 466 3.31 42.98 10.39
CA THR A 466 3.62 42.04 11.47
C THR A 466 2.95 40.71 11.16
N LYS A 467 3.70 39.62 11.30
CA LYS A 467 3.24 38.27 11.01
C LYS A 467 3.71 37.31 12.10
N GLN A 468 2.80 36.49 12.60
CA GLN A 468 3.15 35.31 13.38
C GLN A 468 3.57 34.19 12.43
N LEU A 469 4.79 33.68 12.57
CA LEU A 469 5.37 32.61 11.76
C LEU A 469 5.24 31.22 12.41
N GLY A 470 5.09 31.18 13.74
CA GLY A 470 4.86 29.96 14.51
C GLY A 470 4.25 30.27 15.87
N SER A 471 4.07 29.28 16.74
CA SER A 471 3.38 29.46 18.03
C SER A 471 4.05 30.49 18.96
N THR A 472 5.37 30.64 18.87
CA THR A 472 6.19 31.62 19.59
C THR A 472 6.96 32.57 18.69
N LEU A 473 7.08 32.29 17.38
CA LEU A 473 7.92 33.04 16.44
C LEU A 473 7.13 34.12 15.70
N PHE A 474 7.64 35.34 15.74
CA PHE A 474 7.07 36.52 15.10
C PHE A 474 8.09 37.22 14.20
N GLU A 475 7.58 37.87 13.16
CA GLU A 475 8.32 38.75 12.26
C GLU A 475 7.58 40.10 12.18
N SER A 476 8.32 41.19 12.34
CA SER A 476 7.84 42.54 12.02
C SER A 476 8.77 43.21 11.03
N VAL A 477 8.19 43.88 10.04
CA VAL A 477 8.91 44.47 8.92
C VAL A 477 8.49 45.92 8.76
N LEU A 478 9.46 46.84 8.90
CA LEU A 478 9.29 48.26 8.65
C LEU A 478 9.86 48.62 7.28
N SER A 479 9.01 49.07 6.36
CA SER A 479 9.44 49.68 5.10
C SER A 479 9.47 51.21 5.24
N TYR A 480 10.66 51.80 5.14
CA TYR A 480 10.92 53.22 5.38
C TYR A 480 11.59 53.88 4.17
N THR A 481 11.24 55.14 3.86
CA THR A 481 11.88 55.92 2.79
C THR A 481 12.58 57.14 3.39
N PRO A 482 13.92 57.15 3.51
CA PRO A 482 14.63 58.17 4.26
C PRO A 482 14.86 59.47 3.48
N ASN A 483 14.79 60.59 4.19
CA ASN A 483 15.22 61.90 3.71
C ASN A 483 16.68 62.20 4.14
N GLU A 484 17.23 63.34 3.71
CA GLU A 484 18.63 63.74 3.98
C GLU A 484 18.99 63.86 5.49
N HIS A 485 18.00 64.11 6.36
CA HIS A 485 18.20 64.26 7.80
C HIS A 485 18.04 62.94 8.59
N ASP A 486 17.66 61.84 7.93
CA ASP A 486 17.41 60.56 8.61
C ASP A 486 18.69 59.72 8.82
N PHE A 487 19.78 60.05 8.13
CA PHE A 487 21.05 59.33 8.25
C PHE A 487 21.72 59.57 9.60
N GLY A 488 22.13 58.50 10.27
CA GLY A 488 22.64 58.52 11.65
C GLY A 488 21.56 58.34 12.73
N LEU A 489 20.28 58.34 12.35
CA LEU A 489 19.18 58.00 13.26
C LEU A 489 19.09 56.49 13.49
N SER A 490 18.50 56.10 14.61
CA SER A 490 18.29 54.70 14.97
C SER A 490 16.79 54.37 15.00
N PHE A 491 16.45 53.19 14.51
CA PHE A 491 15.11 52.64 14.43
C PHE A 491 15.04 51.39 15.32
N GLU A 492 14.26 51.45 16.38
CA GLU A 492 14.13 50.36 17.36
C GLU A 492 12.85 49.57 17.12
N CYS A 493 12.98 48.27 16.87
CA CYS A 493 11.92 47.30 16.98
C CYS A 493 11.77 46.89 18.45
N ARG A 494 10.64 47.24 19.06
CA ARG A 494 10.31 46.88 20.44
C ARG A 494 9.24 45.81 20.45
N ALA A 495 9.52 44.69 21.13
CA ALA A 495 8.52 43.69 21.47
C ALA A 495 8.23 43.79 22.98
N LEU A 496 6.95 43.91 23.33
CA LEU A 496 6.47 44.03 24.70
C LEU A 496 5.58 42.84 25.04
N ASN A 497 6.13 41.86 25.74
CA ASN A 497 5.32 41.01 26.62
C ASN A 497 5.49 41.56 28.06
N PRO A 498 5.19 40.83 29.16
CA PRO A 498 5.49 41.31 30.52
C PRO A 498 6.94 41.76 30.75
N ARG A 499 7.88 41.42 29.85
CA ARG A 499 9.20 42.05 29.70
C ARG A 499 9.38 42.63 28.28
N VAL A 500 10.28 43.61 28.16
CA VAL A 500 10.56 44.32 26.89
C VAL A 500 11.83 43.77 26.23
N GLY A 501 11.70 43.28 25.00
CA GLY A 501 12.82 43.05 24.09
C GLY A 501 13.00 44.24 23.13
N ARG A 502 14.24 44.53 22.75
CA ARG A 502 14.61 45.61 21.81
C ARG A 502 15.65 45.13 20.80
N HIS A 503 15.47 45.49 19.53
CA HIS A 503 16.49 45.39 18.48
C HIS A 503 16.58 46.70 17.71
N SER A 504 17.79 47.19 17.43
CA SER A 504 18.01 48.54 16.88
C SER A 504 18.83 48.54 15.60
N TYR A 505 18.28 49.14 14.55
CA TYR A 505 18.98 49.44 13.29
C TYR A 505 19.46 50.89 13.30
N THR A 506 20.67 51.16 12.81
CA THR A 506 21.15 52.52 12.55
C THR A 506 21.22 52.76 11.06
N LEU A 507 20.55 53.81 10.59
CA LEU A 507 20.54 54.16 9.17
C LEU A 507 21.86 54.83 8.78
N GLN A 508 22.55 54.31 7.77
CA GLN A 508 23.78 54.89 7.23
C GLN A 508 23.61 55.27 5.75
N ARG A 509 24.37 56.27 5.30
CA ARG A 509 24.41 56.62 3.88
C ARG A 509 25.27 55.59 3.16
N ALA A 510 24.71 54.96 2.13
CA ALA A 510 25.46 54.05 1.30
C ALA A 510 26.57 54.79 0.55
N GLU A 511 27.77 54.20 0.52
CA GLU A 511 28.90 54.74 -0.22
C GLU A 511 28.96 54.16 -1.64
N PRO A 512 29.55 54.89 -2.62
CA PRO A 512 29.93 54.29 -3.89
C PRO A 512 30.88 53.09 -3.69
N PRO A 513 30.88 52.08 -4.58
CA PRO A 513 31.72 50.90 -4.41
C PRO A 513 33.20 51.23 -4.29
N LYS A 514 33.93 50.48 -3.46
CA LYS A 514 35.39 50.62 -3.34
C LYS A 514 36.09 50.24 -4.66
N LYS A 515 37.37 50.58 -4.76
CA LYS A 515 38.19 50.31 -5.95
C LYS A 515 38.25 48.80 -6.24
N ILE A 516 37.96 48.41 -7.48
CA ILE A 516 38.06 47.01 -7.93
C ILE A 516 39.50 46.51 -7.85
N ARG A 517 39.68 45.23 -7.48
CA ARG A 517 40.93 44.51 -7.61
C ARG A 517 40.87 43.53 -8.79
N ILE A 518 41.75 43.71 -9.77
CA ILE A 518 41.97 42.74 -10.85
C ILE A 518 42.79 41.57 -10.26
N THR A 519 42.36 40.34 -10.51
CA THR A 519 43.02 39.12 -10.00
C THR A 519 43.82 38.40 -11.08
N GLU A 520 43.25 38.25 -12.27
CA GLU A 520 43.89 37.59 -13.41
C GLU A 520 43.45 38.25 -14.72
N VAL A 521 44.32 38.23 -15.74
CA VAL A 521 43.99 38.69 -17.09
C VAL A 521 44.47 37.68 -18.11
N LYS A 522 43.54 37.19 -18.92
CA LYS A 522 43.78 36.22 -19.99
C LYS A 522 43.63 36.93 -21.35
N PRO A 523 44.73 37.16 -22.08
CA PRO A 523 44.66 37.72 -23.42
C PRO A 523 44.05 36.72 -24.40
N LEU A 524 43.20 37.21 -25.28
CA LEU A 524 42.70 36.48 -26.46
C LEU A 524 43.21 37.17 -27.73
N THR A 525 42.98 36.58 -28.89
CA THR A 525 43.42 37.18 -30.16
C THR A 525 42.56 38.38 -30.57
N ASN A 526 41.23 38.29 -30.40
CA ASN A 526 40.28 39.37 -30.69
C ASN A 526 39.72 40.04 -29.42
N GLY A 527 40.37 39.89 -28.27
CA GLY A 527 39.79 40.29 -26.98
C GLY A 527 40.67 40.07 -25.76
N VAL A 528 40.10 40.31 -24.58
CA VAL A 528 40.72 40.04 -23.26
C VAL A 528 39.63 39.60 -22.29
N GLU A 529 39.90 38.56 -21.49
CA GLU A 529 39.09 38.20 -20.33
C GLU A 529 39.79 38.69 -19.06
N ILE A 530 39.10 39.49 -18.25
CA ILE A 530 39.63 40.09 -17.01
C ILE A 530 38.85 39.52 -15.83
N LEU A 531 39.51 38.80 -14.93
CA LEU A 531 38.92 38.40 -13.66
C LEU A 531 39.11 39.51 -12.64
N VAL A 532 38.04 39.84 -11.93
CA VAL A 532 38.02 40.85 -10.87
C VAL A 532 37.41 40.29 -9.59
N GLN A 533 37.99 40.66 -8.45
CA GLN A 533 37.35 40.45 -7.15
C GLN A 533 36.23 41.49 -6.99
N PRO A 534 34.99 41.09 -6.62
CA PRO A 534 33.92 42.03 -6.34
C PRO A 534 34.35 43.06 -5.26
N PRO A 535 34.16 44.37 -5.50
CA PRO A 535 34.50 45.39 -4.51
C PRO A 535 33.48 45.41 -3.37
N GLU A 536 33.91 45.87 -2.19
CA GLU A 536 33.00 46.29 -1.13
C GLU A 536 32.01 47.32 -1.69
N THR A 537 30.71 47.04 -1.54
CA THR A 537 29.65 47.70 -2.30
C THR A 537 29.18 49.02 -1.70
N GLY A 538 29.68 49.37 -0.50
CA GLY A 538 29.21 50.51 0.29
C GLY A 538 27.79 50.34 0.85
N GLY A 539 27.23 49.12 0.81
CA GLY A 539 25.94 48.77 1.40
C GLY A 539 24.74 48.79 0.45
N LEU A 540 24.94 49.07 -0.85
CA LEU A 540 23.92 48.87 -1.88
C LEU A 540 24.47 47.98 -3.01
N PRO A 541 23.67 47.04 -3.57
CA PRO A 541 24.15 46.09 -4.57
C PRO A 541 24.70 46.78 -5.83
N LEU A 542 25.70 46.14 -6.44
CA LEU A 542 26.30 46.58 -7.69
C LEU A 542 25.26 46.47 -8.83
N THR A 543 25.23 47.47 -9.70
CA THR A 543 24.35 47.49 -10.88
C THR A 543 25.10 47.15 -12.16
N GLU A 544 26.32 47.67 -12.31
CA GLU A 544 27.13 47.50 -13.52
C GLU A 544 28.64 47.63 -13.23
N TYR A 545 29.43 46.89 -13.99
CA TYR A 545 30.86 47.11 -14.18
C TYR A 545 31.07 47.96 -15.43
N ILE A 546 31.97 48.93 -15.37
CA ILE A 546 32.29 49.81 -16.50
C ILE A 546 33.78 49.66 -16.81
N VAL A 547 34.08 49.24 -18.03
CA VAL A 547 35.43 49.08 -18.57
C VAL A 547 35.67 50.16 -19.61
N LYS A 548 36.68 51.01 -19.36
CA LYS A 548 37.19 51.98 -20.34
C LYS A 548 38.46 51.45 -20.96
N TYR A 549 38.59 51.51 -22.29
CA TYR A 549 39.80 51.08 -22.98
C TYR A 549 40.16 51.94 -24.19
N SER A 550 41.47 52.07 -24.45
CA SER A 550 42.03 52.77 -25.61
C SER A 550 43.31 52.08 -26.10
N LEU A 551 43.77 52.42 -27.30
CA LEU A 551 45.06 51.96 -27.81
C LEU A 551 46.19 52.62 -27.03
N THR A 552 47.24 51.85 -26.69
CA THR A 552 48.36 52.36 -25.86
C THR A 552 49.07 53.53 -26.50
N ASP A 553 49.25 53.48 -27.82
CA ASP A 553 49.95 54.49 -28.63
C ASP A 553 49.07 55.71 -28.99
N LYS A 554 47.80 55.68 -28.58
CA LYS A 554 46.81 56.75 -28.76
C LYS A 554 46.11 57.07 -27.43
N ALA A 555 46.91 57.22 -26.38
CA ALA A 555 46.41 57.48 -25.02
C ALA A 555 45.57 58.77 -24.91
N ASP A 556 45.77 59.73 -25.81
CA ASP A 556 45.04 61.01 -25.87
C ASP A 556 43.68 60.93 -26.61
N GLU A 557 43.37 59.82 -27.31
CA GLU A 557 42.03 59.62 -27.88
C GLU A 557 41.02 59.21 -26.80
N GLN A 558 39.78 59.70 -26.93
CA GLN A 558 38.72 59.43 -25.96
C GLN A 558 38.46 57.91 -25.84
N PRO A 559 38.59 57.30 -24.65
CA PRO A 559 38.55 55.85 -24.50
C PRO A 559 37.14 55.30 -24.75
N GLN A 560 37.09 54.16 -25.44
CA GLN A 560 35.86 53.39 -25.62
C GLN A 560 35.36 52.91 -24.25
N THR A 561 34.04 52.89 -24.04
CA THR A 561 33.44 52.50 -22.77
C THR A 561 32.49 51.33 -23.01
N LEU A 562 32.72 50.23 -22.30
CA LEU A 562 31.87 49.04 -22.27
C LEU A 562 31.23 48.91 -20.88
N THR A 563 29.90 48.79 -20.86
CA THR A 563 29.12 48.60 -19.63
C THR A 563 28.62 47.16 -19.57
N ILE A 564 28.91 46.47 -18.46
CA ILE A 564 28.57 45.07 -18.22
C ILE A 564 27.61 45.04 -17.02
N PRO A 565 26.31 44.78 -17.21
CA PRO A 565 25.35 44.73 -16.11
C PRO A 565 25.63 43.52 -15.20
N VAL A 566 25.45 43.69 -13.89
CA VAL A 566 25.55 42.60 -12.93
C VAL A 566 24.24 41.80 -12.97
N GLN A 567 24.31 40.53 -13.35
CA GLN A 567 23.13 39.65 -13.31
C GLN A 567 22.86 39.18 -11.88
N THR A 568 21.63 39.40 -11.41
CA THR A 568 21.22 39.04 -10.05
C THR A 568 20.89 37.55 -9.94
N SER A 569 21.88 36.75 -9.54
CA SER A 569 21.62 35.43 -8.95
C SER A 569 21.08 35.60 -7.53
N SER A 570 20.00 34.90 -7.19
CA SER A 570 19.28 35.04 -5.92
C SER A 570 19.88 34.23 -4.76
N ASP A 571 21.21 34.17 -4.66
CA ASP A 571 21.93 33.42 -3.61
C ASP A 571 23.11 34.24 -3.07
N ASP A 572 23.20 34.32 -1.74
CA ASP A 572 24.21 35.08 -0.97
C ASP A 572 25.59 34.37 -0.95
N GLN A 573 26.16 34.09 -2.13
CA GLN A 573 27.54 33.61 -2.27
C GLN A 573 28.36 34.35 -3.34
N GLN A 574 28.54 35.66 -3.18
CA GLN A 574 29.54 36.43 -3.93
C GLN A 574 30.91 36.42 -3.24
N GLN A 575 31.55 35.25 -3.22
CA GLN A 575 33.00 35.11 -2.96
C GLN A 575 33.80 34.69 -4.21
N ASN A 576 33.12 34.44 -5.34
CA ASN A 576 33.76 34.10 -6.61
C ASN A 576 34.21 35.34 -7.40
N SER A 577 35.32 35.21 -8.13
CA SER A 577 35.81 36.25 -9.04
C SER A 577 34.87 36.42 -10.24
N GLN A 578 34.55 37.67 -10.58
CA GLN A 578 33.73 38.00 -11.75
C GLN A 578 34.61 38.06 -13.01
N VAL A 579 34.18 37.40 -14.09
CA VAL A 579 34.82 37.53 -15.41
C VAL A 579 34.19 38.68 -16.19
N LEU A 580 35.03 39.59 -16.69
CA LEU A 580 34.65 40.67 -17.61
C LEU A 580 35.28 40.35 -18.98
N LYS A 581 34.45 40.12 -20.01
CA LYS A 581 34.92 39.84 -21.37
C LYS A 581 34.89 41.10 -22.22
N ILE A 582 36.01 41.42 -22.87
CA ILE A 582 36.12 42.50 -23.85
C ILE A 582 36.48 41.87 -25.20
N GLU A 583 35.62 42.09 -26.20
CA GLU A 583 35.72 41.47 -27.53
C GLU A 583 35.90 42.55 -28.62
N LYS A 584 36.16 42.12 -29.86
CA LYS A 584 36.34 42.99 -31.04
C LYS A 584 37.56 43.92 -30.94
N LEU A 585 38.57 43.51 -30.17
CA LEU A 585 39.89 44.13 -30.16
C LEU A 585 40.73 43.63 -31.34
N LYS A 586 41.70 44.41 -31.78
CA LYS A 586 42.64 44.00 -32.84
C LYS A 586 43.67 43.00 -32.30
N PRO A 587 44.08 41.96 -33.06
CA PRO A 587 45.22 41.09 -32.72
C PRO A 587 46.54 41.84 -32.56
N SER A 588 47.50 41.22 -31.89
CA SER A 588 48.89 41.71 -31.69
C SER A 588 49.01 43.13 -31.10
N THR A 589 47.93 43.70 -30.54
CA THR A 589 47.77 45.13 -30.28
C THR A 589 47.67 45.42 -28.78
N SER A 590 48.40 46.42 -28.30
CA SER A 590 48.44 46.80 -26.88
C SER A 590 47.33 47.80 -26.55
N TYR A 591 46.42 47.41 -25.66
CA TYR A 591 45.33 48.24 -25.14
C TYR A 591 45.55 48.61 -23.67
N ARG A 592 45.20 49.84 -23.31
CA ARG A 592 45.16 50.34 -21.93
C ARG A 592 43.72 50.25 -21.42
N PHE A 593 43.53 49.65 -20.24
CA PHE A 593 42.23 49.42 -19.61
C PHE A 593 42.12 50.09 -18.25
N THR A 594 40.92 50.59 -17.93
CA THR A 594 40.56 51.14 -16.62
C THR A 594 39.17 50.67 -16.25
N ILE A 595 38.98 50.11 -15.05
CA ILE A 595 37.74 49.42 -14.64
C ILE A 595 37.19 50.06 -13.37
N PHE A 596 35.87 50.11 -13.23
CA PHE A 596 35.19 50.52 -12.01
C PHE A 596 33.80 49.87 -11.91
N ALA A 597 33.29 49.76 -10.69
CA ALA A 597 31.92 49.30 -10.43
C ALA A 597 31.03 50.51 -10.13
N LYS A 598 29.72 50.32 -10.29
CA LYS A 598 28.71 51.30 -9.94
C LYS A 598 27.60 50.61 -9.15
N SER A 599 27.09 51.28 -8.14
CA SER A 599 25.87 50.92 -7.42
C SER A 599 24.89 52.10 -7.49
N ARG A 600 23.72 51.98 -6.88
CA ARG A 600 22.79 53.11 -6.75
C ARG A 600 23.36 54.26 -5.91
N ALA A 601 24.34 54.01 -5.04
CA ALA A 601 25.05 55.04 -4.28
C ALA A 601 25.99 55.90 -5.15
N GLY A 602 26.38 55.39 -6.32
CA GLY A 602 27.18 56.13 -7.29
C GLY A 602 28.25 55.26 -7.95
N THR A 603 29.18 55.95 -8.60
CA THR A 603 30.29 55.36 -9.34
C THR A 603 31.50 55.18 -8.43
N GLY A 604 32.00 53.95 -8.32
CA GLY A 604 33.18 53.62 -7.53
C GLY A 604 34.49 54.10 -8.16
N GLN A 605 35.59 53.98 -7.39
CA GLN A 605 36.89 54.45 -7.84
C GLN A 605 37.45 53.58 -9.00
N GLN A 606 38.00 54.26 -10.01
CA GLN A 606 38.68 53.63 -11.14
C GLN A 606 39.96 52.88 -10.71
N THR A 607 40.25 51.74 -11.34
CA THR A 607 41.54 51.07 -11.22
C THR A 607 42.67 51.97 -11.71
N GLY A 608 43.93 51.60 -11.43
CA GLY A 608 45.03 52.14 -12.24
C GLY A 608 44.88 51.70 -13.70
N PRO A 609 45.42 52.47 -14.67
CA PRO A 609 45.47 52.02 -16.06
C PRO A 609 46.36 50.77 -16.16
N SER A 610 45.83 49.69 -16.70
CA SER A 610 46.56 48.43 -16.92
C SER A 610 46.68 48.15 -18.42
N THR A 611 47.87 47.82 -18.89
CA THR A 611 48.13 47.59 -20.33
C THR A 611 48.21 46.10 -20.62
N PHE A 612 47.40 45.63 -21.55
CA PHE A 612 47.41 44.23 -22.01
C PHE A 612 47.50 44.18 -23.54
N ARG A 613 48.28 43.24 -24.05
CA ARG A 613 48.43 42.99 -25.49
C ARG A 613 47.58 41.78 -25.87
N THR A 614 46.75 41.92 -26.90
CA THR A 614 46.06 40.79 -27.52
C THR A 614 47.06 39.82 -28.14
N LEU A 615 46.69 38.54 -28.23
CA LEU A 615 47.56 37.53 -28.82
C LEU A 615 47.83 37.80 -30.30
N ASP A 616 48.95 37.25 -30.80
CA ASP A 616 49.20 37.20 -32.23
C ASP A 616 48.19 36.27 -32.92
N ARG A 617 47.95 36.51 -34.21
CA ARG A 617 47.03 35.70 -35.02
C ARG A 617 47.46 34.24 -35.01
N GLN A 618 46.53 33.37 -34.63
CA GLN A 618 46.72 31.93 -34.55
C GLN A 618 46.05 31.27 -35.76
N ILE A 619 46.41 30.02 -36.08
CA ILE A 619 45.64 29.23 -37.06
C ILE A 619 44.21 29.00 -36.53
N PRO A 620 43.21 28.75 -37.40
CA PRO A 620 41.84 28.49 -36.95
C PRO A 620 41.76 27.24 -36.08
N ASP A 621 40.93 27.26 -35.05
CA ASP A 621 40.56 26.03 -34.33
C ASP A 621 39.16 25.60 -34.76
N PHE A 622 39.03 24.33 -35.14
CA PHE A 622 37.80 23.77 -35.67
C PHE A 622 37.71 22.27 -35.39
N LYS A 623 36.50 21.71 -35.42
CA LYS A 623 36.26 20.28 -35.25
C LYS A 623 35.34 19.73 -36.33
N ILE A 624 35.70 18.59 -36.93
CA ILE A 624 34.80 17.83 -37.80
C ILE A 624 33.69 17.21 -36.93
N VAL A 625 32.44 17.47 -37.29
CA VAL A 625 31.25 17.06 -36.51
C VAL A 625 30.66 15.80 -37.15
N LYS A 626 30.44 14.75 -36.35
CA LYS A 626 29.72 13.55 -36.77
C LYS A 626 28.23 13.84 -36.85
N ILE A 627 27.56 13.29 -37.87
CA ILE A 627 26.19 13.69 -38.24
C ILE A 627 25.11 13.07 -37.33
N ASP A 628 25.39 11.95 -36.64
CA ASP A 628 24.53 11.37 -35.61
C ASP A 628 25.37 10.52 -34.63
N GLU A 629 25.27 10.78 -33.31
CA GLU A 629 25.94 10.00 -32.27
C GLU A 629 25.40 8.56 -32.15
N ASN A 630 24.15 8.32 -32.56
CA ASN A 630 23.49 7.01 -32.44
C ASN A 630 23.53 6.17 -33.73
N LYS A 631 24.05 6.70 -34.85
CA LYS A 631 24.16 5.94 -36.13
C LYS A 631 25.49 6.04 -36.85
N ASN A 632 26.38 7.00 -36.53
CA ASN A 632 27.77 7.01 -37.02
C ASN A 632 27.93 7.01 -38.57
N GLU A 633 26.87 7.28 -39.34
CA GLU A 633 26.86 7.23 -40.81
C GLU A 633 27.09 8.62 -41.42
N THR A 634 28.31 8.85 -41.91
CA THR A 634 28.67 10.03 -42.74
C THR A 634 28.37 9.81 -44.22
N CYS A 635 28.13 8.57 -44.63
CA CYS A 635 27.75 8.15 -45.98
C CYS A 635 26.31 7.63 -45.98
N PHE A 636 25.42 8.34 -46.66
CA PHE A 636 23.97 8.04 -46.72
C PHE A 636 23.59 7.22 -47.97
N ASN A 637 24.51 7.06 -48.93
CA ASN A 637 24.39 6.11 -50.03
C ASN A 637 25.75 5.43 -50.32
N ASP A 638 25.80 4.60 -51.36
CA ASP A 638 26.96 3.80 -51.76
C ASP A 638 28.02 4.58 -52.58
N ARG A 639 27.72 5.82 -52.98
CA ARG A 639 28.59 6.66 -53.85
C ARG A 639 28.76 8.11 -53.37
N SER A 640 28.18 8.50 -52.25
CA SER A 640 28.26 9.88 -51.73
C SER A 640 28.19 9.97 -50.21
N CYS A 641 28.93 10.94 -49.65
CA CYS A 641 29.08 11.15 -48.21
C CYS A 641 29.12 12.65 -47.86
N LEU A 642 28.49 13.02 -46.76
CA LEU A 642 28.40 14.40 -46.27
C LEU A 642 29.36 14.59 -45.10
N ILE A 643 30.15 15.66 -45.16
CA ILE A 643 31.17 16.03 -44.18
C ILE A 643 30.77 17.37 -43.58
N LYS A 644 30.79 17.51 -42.25
CA LYS A 644 30.45 18.76 -41.55
C LYS A 644 31.53 19.16 -40.56
N TRP A 645 31.68 20.45 -40.30
CA TRP A 645 32.61 20.98 -39.30
C TRP A 645 32.04 22.19 -38.55
N SER A 646 32.63 22.49 -37.39
CA SER A 646 32.34 23.64 -36.55
C SER A 646 33.64 24.40 -36.31
N ILE A 647 33.66 25.71 -36.52
CA ILE A 647 34.81 26.57 -36.21
C ILE A 647 34.63 27.04 -34.76
N GLU A 648 35.56 26.63 -33.89
CA GLU A 648 35.56 26.98 -32.46
C GLU A 648 36.27 28.32 -32.21
N SER A 649 37.26 28.65 -33.05
CA SER A 649 37.92 29.95 -33.11
C SER A 649 38.43 30.25 -34.52
N ASP A 650 38.27 31.48 -35.00
CA ASP A 650 38.87 31.94 -36.25
C ASP A 650 40.38 32.22 -36.14
N GLY A 651 40.95 32.10 -34.92
CA GLY A 651 42.35 32.41 -34.66
C GLY A 651 42.68 33.91 -34.72
N GLY A 652 41.67 34.79 -34.69
CA GLY A 652 41.85 36.24 -34.79
C GLY A 652 42.02 36.78 -36.21
N ALA A 653 41.68 35.98 -37.22
CA ALA A 653 41.73 36.37 -38.62
C ALA A 653 40.57 35.72 -39.38
N PRO A 654 39.95 36.42 -40.35
CA PRO A 654 38.85 35.84 -41.11
C PRO A 654 39.31 34.57 -41.84
N ILE A 655 38.43 33.58 -41.92
CA ILE A 655 38.67 32.39 -42.74
C ILE A 655 38.68 32.81 -44.20
N ILE A 656 39.81 32.59 -44.89
CA ILE A 656 40.02 33.04 -46.27
C ILE A 656 39.78 31.93 -47.29
N ARG A 657 39.89 30.67 -46.88
CA ARG A 657 39.74 29.49 -47.74
C ARG A 657 39.42 28.25 -46.91
N THR A 658 38.56 27.40 -47.42
CA THR A 658 38.35 26.04 -46.94
C THR A 658 38.59 25.07 -48.09
N GLU A 659 39.25 23.94 -47.83
CA GLU A 659 39.51 22.89 -48.82
C GLU A 659 39.08 21.53 -48.25
N VAL A 660 38.40 20.73 -49.08
CA VAL A 660 38.17 19.31 -48.81
C VAL A 660 38.93 18.49 -49.84
N LEU A 661 39.68 17.51 -49.33
CA LEU A 661 40.40 16.51 -50.11
C LEU A 661 39.96 15.12 -49.64
N TYR A 662 40.01 14.12 -50.52
CA TYR A 662 39.76 12.73 -50.15
C TYR A 662 40.63 11.77 -50.95
N ALA A 663 40.92 10.61 -50.37
CA ALA A 663 41.64 9.53 -51.02
C ALA A 663 41.15 8.18 -50.48
N LYS A 664 41.30 7.11 -51.26
CA LYS A 664 41.02 5.75 -50.79
C LYS A 664 42.01 5.39 -49.66
N ALA A 665 41.59 4.63 -48.67
CA ALA A 665 42.49 4.16 -47.60
C ALA A 665 43.29 2.91 -48.03
N LYS A 666 44.57 2.85 -47.64
CA LYS A 666 45.54 1.78 -47.96
C LYS A 666 45.25 0.45 -47.28
N ALA A 667 44.77 0.51 -46.04
CA ALA A 667 44.21 -0.62 -45.30
C ALA A 667 42.96 -0.16 -44.56
N GLU A 668 42.15 -1.12 -44.11
CA GLU A 668 40.87 -0.84 -43.44
C GLU A 668 41.03 0.10 -42.23
N ASN A 669 42.10 -0.02 -41.45
CA ASN A 669 42.36 0.81 -40.27
C ASN A 669 43.53 1.81 -40.44
N SER A 670 43.95 2.14 -41.66
CA SER A 670 45.04 3.11 -41.90
C SER A 670 44.52 4.52 -42.19
N PHE A 671 45.19 5.55 -41.65
CA PHE A 671 45.10 6.94 -42.14
C PHE A 671 46.10 7.24 -43.28
N GLU A 672 46.69 6.19 -43.88
CA GLU A 672 47.49 6.27 -45.12
C GLU A 672 46.63 6.06 -46.36
N THR A 673 46.96 6.76 -47.44
CA THR A 673 46.17 6.81 -48.67
C THR A 673 46.67 5.82 -49.73
N ASP A 674 45.75 5.18 -50.44
CA ASP A 674 45.98 4.27 -51.56
C ASP A 674 45.79 5.02 -52.89
N GLY A 675 46.90 5.34 -53.56
CA GLY A 675 46.87 6.11 -54.80
C GLY A 675 46.76 7.63 -54.60
N PRO A 676 46.45 8.39 -55.68
CA PRO A 676 46.47 9.85 -55.66
C PRO A 676 45.31 10.42 -54.82
N ILE A 677 45.63 11.47 -54.04
CA ILE A 677 44.63 12.29 -53.35
C ILE A 677 43.84 13.09 -54.39
N SER A 678 42.54 13.28 -54.16
CA SER A 678 41.70 14.14 -54.99
C SER A 678 42.31 15.54 -55.14
N THR A 679 42.06 16.19 -56.27
CA THR A 679 42.30 17.64 -56.40
C THR A 679 41.56 18.37 -55.26
N PRO A 680 42.18 19.37 -54.60
CA PRO A 680 41.52 20.11 -53.54
C PRO A 680 40.26 20.80 -54.09
N VAL A 681 39.12 20.57 -53.46
CA VAL A 681 37.90 21.31 -53.79
C VAL A 681 37.87 22.57 -52.95
N PRO A 682 37.94 23.78 -53.54
CA PRO A 682 37.80 25.03 -52.80
C PRO A 682 36.33 25.20 -52.40
N ILE A 683 36.11 25.49 -51.12
CA ILE A 683 34.80 25.71 -50.53
C ILE A 683 34.73 27.14 -50.01
N ASP A 684 33.58 27.78 -50.21
CA ASP A 684 33.31 29.11 -49.67
C ASP A 684 33.48 29.10 -48.13
N PRO A 685 34.27 30.02 -47.54
CA PRO A 685 34.49 30.08 -46.09
C PRO A 685 33.22 30.19 -45.22
N SER A 686 32.09 30.61 -45.79
CA SER A 686 30.80 30.66 -45.09
C SER A 686 30.07 29.32 -44.99
N ILE A 687 30.53 28.30 -45.72
CA ILE A 687 29.96 26.95 -45.74
C ILE A 687 30.68 26.06 -44.71
N SER A 688 29.91 25.32 -43.93
CA SER A 688 30.40 24.39 -42.89
C SER A 688 30.11 22.91 -43.18
N GLU A 689 29.66 22.59 -44.40
CA GLU A 689 29.36 21.21 -44.83
C GLU A 689 29.62 20.99 -46.33
N TYR A 690 30.00 19.76 -46.71
CA TYR A 690 30.31 19.39 -48.10
C TYR A 690 29.96 17.94 -48.43
N GLU A 691 29.31 17.73 -49.57
CA GLU A 691 28.96 16.41 -50.09
C GLU A 691 29.99 15.96 -51.14
N ILE A 692 30.66 14.85 -50.85
CA ILE A 692 31.59 14.20 -51.79
C ILE A 692 30.77 13.20 -52.61
N HIS A 693 30.87 13.28 -53.94
CA HIS A 693 30.17 12.41 -54.89
C HIS A 693 31.12 11.41 -55.60
N ASP A 694 30.56 10.55 -56.45
CA ASP A 694 31.27 9.59 -57.33
C ASP A 694 32.28 8.66 -56.62
N LEU A 695 32.01 8.35 -55.35
CA LEU A 695 32.77 7.39 -54.56
C LEU A 695 32.43 5.95 -55.00
N LYS A 696 33.36 5.01 -54.79
CA LYS A 696 33.12 3.59 -55.04
C LYS A 696 32.35 2.96 -53.88
N PRO A 697 31.36 2.08 -54.11
CA PRO A 697 30.70 1.31 -53.07
C PRO A 697 31.64 0.50 -52.18
N ALA A 698 31.23 0.25 -50.94
CA ALA A 698 31.92 -0.59 -49.95
C ALA A 698 33.42 -0.27 -49.76
N THR A 699 33.82 0.99 -49.92
CA THR A 699 35.23 1.42 -49.97
C THR A 699 35.54 2.39 -48.83
N ASN A 700 36.67 2.18 -48.17
CA ASN A 700 37.20 3.07 -47.14
C ASN A 700 37.90 4.28 -47.78
N TYR A 701 37.57 5.49 -47.31
CA TYR A 701 38.18 6.75 -47.71
C TYR A 701 38.67 7.54 -46.49
N ILE A 702 39.72 8.33 -46.69
CA ILE A 702 40.20 9.34 -45.75
C ILE A 702 39.86 10.69 -46.34
N VAL A 703 39.08 11.48 -45.61
CA VAL A 703 38.78 12.88 -45.92
C VAL A 703 39.70 13.77 -45.10
N ILE A 704 40.25 14.80 -45.73
CA ILE A 704 41.08 15.82 -45.12
C ILE A 704 40.36 17.15 -45.32
N VAL A 705 39.97 17.80 -44.22
CA VAL A 705 39.42 19.16 -44.23
C VAL A 705 40.56 20.10 -43.82
N LYS A 706 40.82 21.13 -44.62
CA LYS A 706 41.78 22.19 -44.29
C LYS A 706 41.06 23.53 -44.25
N ILE A 707 41.24 24.28 -43.17
CA ILE A 707 40.68 25.62 -43.00
C ILE A 707 41.84 26.59 -42.86
N TYR A 708 41.85 27.64 -43.69
CA TYR A 708 42.93 28.61 -43.78
C TYR A 708 42.47 29.98 -43.28
N ASN A 709 43.31 30.61 -42.47
CA ASN A 709 43.33 32.06 -42.30
C ASN A 709 44.71 32.60 -42.72
N GLU A 710 44.98 33.88 -42.44
CA GLU A 710 46.27 34.49 -42.80
C GLU A 710 47.48 34.04 -41.94
N ALA A 711 47.24 33.38 -40.81
CA ALA A 711 48.30 32.81 -39.97
C ALA A 711 48.71 31.39 -40.42
N GLY A 712 47.84 30.67 -41.12
CA GLY A 712 48.15 29.36 -41.68
C GLY A 712 46.94 28.46 -41.91
N ALA A 713 47.22 27.17 -42.09
CA ALA A 713 46.25 26.13 -42.33
C ALA A 713 46.08 25.25 -41.09
N ALA A 714 44.86 25.12 -40.59
CA ALA A 714 44.49 24.04 -39.69
C ALA A 714 43.99 22.84 -40.50
N GLU A 715 44.34 21.62 -40.10
CA GLU A 715 43.99 20.38 -40.80
C GLU A 715 43.36 19.38 -39.85
N GLN A 716 42.26 18.75 -40.27
CA GLN A 716 41.68 17.58 -39.61
C GLN A 716 41.38 16.46 -40.60
N LYS A 717 41.47 15.22 -40.14
CA LYS A 717 41.24 14.01 -40.93
C LYS A 717 40.09 13.20 -40.37
N LEU A 718 39.22 12.72 -41.24
CA LEU A 718 38.11 11.84 -40.92
C LEU A 718 38.17 10.61 -41.83
N ARG A 719 38.07 9.41 -41.24
CA ARG A 719 37.85 8.18 -42.01
C ARG A 719 36.35 7.99 -42.24
N ILE A 720 35.96 7.64 -43.46
CA ILE A 720 34.59 7.31 -43.87
C ILE A 720 34.56 5.99 -44.66
N THR A 721 33.39 5.38 -44.77
CA THR A 721 33.19 4.12 -45.50
C THR A 721 31.87 4.19 -46.25
N THR A 722 31.89 4.03 -47.57
CA THR A 722 30.68 4.02 -48.40
C THR A 722 29.87 2.75 -48.18
N LEU A 723 28.55 2.86 -48.34
CA LEU A 723 27.64 1.72 -48.20
C LEU A 723 27.82 0.70 -49.35
N LYS A 724 27.28 -0.51 -49.16
CA LYS A 724 27.24 -1.54 -50.22
C LYS A 724 26.16 -1.21 -51.25
N GLU A 725 26.46 -1.45 -52.52
CA GLU A 725 25.54 -1.23 -53.64
C GLU A 725 24.28 -2.10 -53.51
N LYS A 726 23.09 -1.49 -53.62
CA LYS A 726 21.80 -2.17 -53.40
C LYS A 726 21.23 -2.75 -54.70
N SER A 727 21.18 -4.07 -54.81
CA SER A 727 20.49 -4.76 -55.90
C SER A 727 18.95 -4.72 -55.73
N GLY A 728 18.25 -4.04 -56.64
CA GLY A 728 16.83 -4.31 -56.94
C GLY A 728 15.76 -3.83 -55.95
N SER A 729 14.99 -2.81 -56.37
CA SER A 729 13.58 -2.57 -56.03
C SER A 729 13.03 -2.95 -54.65
N MET A 730 12.81 -1.96 -53.79
CA MET A 730 11.45 -1.69 -53.29
C MET A 730 11.30 -0.26 -52.73
N THR A 731 10.08 0.26 -52.82
CA THR A 731 9.69 1.62 -52.42
C THR A 731 9.89 1.88 -50.92
N ALA A 732 10.66 2.92 -50.58
CA ALA A 732 10.72 3.48 -49.23
C ALA A 732 10.04 4.85 -49.19
N THR A 733 9.15 5.04 -48.22
CA THR A 733 8.36 6.26 -47.99
C THR A 733 9.24 7.45 -47.62
N MET A 734 9.08 8.59 -48.32
CA MET A 734 9.81 9.82 -48.01
C MET A 734 9.36 10.44 -46.67
N ASN A 735 10.35 10.83 -45.87
CA ASN A 735 10.19 11.49 -44.57
C ASN A 735 9.72 12.96 -44.74
N PRO A 736 8.68 13.47 -44.04
CA PRO A 736 8.00 14.73 -44.38
C PRO A 736 8.72 16.04 -43.99
N LEU A 737 10.05 16.04 -43.88
CA LEU A 737 10.84 17.24 -43.60
C LEU A 737 11.25 18.02 -44.87
N ILE A 738 11.20 17.40 -46.05
CA ILE A 738 11.55 18.03 -47.34
C ILE A 738 10.34 18.81 -47.93
N LYS A 739 9.76 19.72 -47.13
CA LYS A 739 8.71 20.65 -47.61
C LYS A 739 8.80 22.08 -47.08
N ARG A 740 9.85 22.43 -46.31
CA ARG A 740 10.01 23.78 -45.70
C ARG A 740 11.14 24.65 -46.23
N TYR A 741 11.76 24.30 -47.37
CA TYR A 741 12.77 25.13 -48.04
C TYR A 741 12.44 25.46 -49.52
N ARG A 742 11.15 25.58 -49.88
CA ARG A 742 10.74 25.93 -51.26
C ARG A 742 9.66 27.00 -51.36
N GLN A 743 9.41 27.78 -50.29
CA GLN A 743 8.28 28.72 -50.25
C GLN A 743 8.55 30.10 -49.62
N ASN A 744 9.79 30.48 -49.31
CA ASN A 744 10.13 31.86 -48.93
C ASN A 744 11.37 32.36 -49.69
N GLN A 745 11.12 32.94 -50.87
CA GLN A 745 12.03 33.79 -51.63
C GLN A 745 11.20 35.01 -52.08
N PRO A 746 11.49 36.25 -51.61
CA PRO A 746 10.77 37.42 -52.07
C PRO A 746 11.07 37.68 -53.56
N SER A 747 10.09 38.18 -54.31
CA SER A 747 10.29 38.38 -55.75
C SER A 747 11.35 39.46 -56.02
N LYS A 748 12.13 39.29 -57.10
CA LYS A 748 13.22 40.20 -57.48
C LYS A 748 12.78 41.67 -57.62
N TRP A 749 11.50 41.91 -57.91
CA TRP A 749 10.90 43.25 -58.01
C TRP A 749 10.83 44.00 -56.68
N VAL A 750 10.64 43.31 -55.55
CA VAL A 750 10.61 43.95 -54.23
C VAL A 750 12.00 44.50 -53.86
N ILE A 751 13.05 43.74 -54.17
CA ILE A 751 14.44 44.13 -53.92
C ILE A 751 14.82 45.36 -54.78
N ILE A 752 14.42 45.36 -56.06
CA ILE A 752 14.64 46.49 -56.98
C ILE A 752 13.93 47.77 -56.49
N GLY A 753 12.69 47.65 -56.00
CA GLY A 753 11.93 48.77 -55.44
C GLY A 753 12.59 49.41 -54.22
N ILE A 754 13.14 48.60 -53.30
CA ILE A 754 13.85 49.09 -52.11
C ILE A 754 15.13 49.83 -52.51
N VAL A 755 15.91 49.29 -53.45
CA VAL A 755 17.15 49.94 -53.93
C VAL A 755 16.86 51.28 -54.62
N LEU A 756 15.83 51.36 -55.46
CA LEU A 756 15.42 52.61 -56.10
C LEU A 756 14.94 53.66 -55.09
N GLY A 757 14.21 53.24 -54.03
CA GLY A 757 13.79 54.13 -52.94
C GLY A 757 14.97 54.75 -52.18
N ILE A 758 16.01 53.94 -51.88
CA ILE A 758 17.23 54.41 -51.21
C ILE A 758 18.01 55.40 -52.08
N ILE A 759 18.11 55.15 -53.39
CA ILE A 759 18.78 56.06 -54.34
C ILE A 759 18.04 57.40 -54.44
N LEU A 760 16.70 57.38 -54.56
CA LEU A 760 15.89 58.61 -54.58
C LEU A 760 16.00 59.41 -53.28
N PHE A 761 16.02 58.75 -52.13
CA PHE A 761 16.22 59.41 -50.84
C PHE A 761 17.60 60.07 -50.74
N ALA A 762 18.66 59.40 -51.21
CA ALA A 762 20.01 59.96 -51.25
C ALA A 762 20.10 61.22 -52.16
N ILE A 763 19.46 61.18 -53.34
CA ILE A 763 19.41 62.33 -54.26
C ILE A 763 18.66 63.51 -53.62
N ALA A 764 17.51 63.26 -52.99
CA ALA A 764 16.74 64.30 -52.29
C ALA A 764 17.54 64.91 -51.12
N PHE A 765 18.25 64.09 -50.35
CA PHE A 765 19.09 64.54 -49.24
C PHE A 765 20.24 65.45 -49.71
N VAL A 766 20.90 65.12 -50.84
CA VAL A 766 21.93 65.98 -51.44
C VAL A 766 21.34 67.29 -51.94
N ALA A 767 20.16 67.27 -52.59
CA ALA A 767 19.50 68.49 -53.05
C ALA A 767 19.16 69.46 -51.90
N VAL A 768 18.63 68.94 -50.78
CA VAL A 768 18.36 69.73 -49.57
C VAL A 768 19.66 70.33 -48.99
N CYS A 769 20.75 69.55 -48.95
CA CYS A 769 22.06 70.05 -48.51
C CYS A 769 22.60 71.19 -49.39
N VAL A 770 22.35 71.15 -50.71
CA VAL A 770 22.75 72.21 -51.65
C VAL A 770 21.91 73.48 -51.44
N ILE A 771 20.59 73.36 -51.30
CA ILE A 771 19.68 74.51 -51.07
C ILE A 771 20.06 75.26 -49.78
N ILE A 772 20.35 74.53 -48.70
CA ILE A 772 20.80 75.11 -47.41
C ILE A 772 22.13 75.86 -47.56
N ARG A 773 23.03 75.40 -48.45
CA ARG A 773 24.30 76.09 -48.75
C ARG A 773 24.10 77.38 -49.53
N VAL A 774 23.18 77.41 -50.50
CA VAL A 774 22.89 78.60 -51.32
C VAL A 774 22.23 79.71 -50.48
N HIS A 775 21.30 79.35 -49.58
CA HIS A 775 20.60 80.35 -48.75
C HIS A 775 21.47 81.08 -47.72
N ARG A 776 22.69 80.60 -47.40
CA ARG A 776 23.60 81.24 -46.44
C ARG A 776 24.55 82.30 -47.02
N LEU A 777 24.58 82.50 -48.35
CA LEU A 777 25.54 83.40 -49.00
C LEU A 777 24.91 84.60 -49.75
N GLY A 778 23.58 84.70 -49.81
CA GLY A 778 22.86 85.69 -50.65
C GLY A 778 22.36 86.97 -49.97
N GLY A 779 22.77 87.28 -48.73
CA GLY A 779 22.17 88.37 -47.95
C GLY A 779 23.05 89.61 -47.76
N LYS A 780 22.99 90.59 -48.68
CA LYS A 780 23.41 92.00 -48.45
C LYS A 780 22.95 92.94 -49.59
N ASN A 781 22.58 94.18 -49.21
CA ASN A 781 22.24 95.35 -50.06
C ASN A 781 20.88 95.30 -50.81
N LYS A 782 20.10 96.39 -50.99
CA LYS A 782 19.98 97.72 -50.30
C LYS A 782 18.79 98.50 -50.94
N THR A 783 17.94 99.20 -50.15
CA THR A 783 17.10 100.41 -50.53
C THR A 783 16.10 100.28 -51.72
N THR A 784 14.98 101.01 -51.88
CA THR A 784 14.39 102.25 -51.28
C THR A 784 12.89 102.35 -51.65
N ASP A 785 12.07 103.10 -50.86
CA ASP A 785 10.83 103.85 -51.24
C ASP A 785 9.61 103.12 -51.87
N SER A 786 8.35 103.55 -51.72
CA SER A 786 7.71 104.65 -50.94
C SER A 786 6.19 104.40 -50.75
N ASP A 787 5.55 105.15 -49.82
CA ASP A 787 4.13 105.61 -49.84
C ASP A 787 2.94 104.61 -49.76
N ASN A 788 1.77 104.92 -49.18
CA ASN A 788 1.33 105.90 -48.16
C ASN A 788 -0.16 105.58 -47.76
N GLN A 789 -0.59 105.80 -46.49
CA GLN A 789 -2.00 106.02 -46.01
C GLN A 789 -3.10 104.95 -46.37
N THR A 790 -4.27 104.77 -45.70
CA THR A 790 -5.01 105.43 -44.59
C THR A 790 -6.00 104.44 -43.93
N THR A 791 -6.50 104.74 -42.72
CA THR A 791 -7.67 104.13 -42.03
C THR A 791 -8.97 104.96 -42.28
N PRO A 792 -10.20 104.72 -41.70
CA PRO A 792 -10.85 103.56 -41.04
C PRO A 792 -12.34 103.27 -41.49
N MET A 793 -13.03 102.35 -40.78
CA MET A 793 -14.48 102.33 -40.40
C MET A 793 -15.65 101.85 -41.35
N MET A 794 -16.29 100.74 -40.89
CA MET A 794 -17.75 100.48 -40.67
C MET A 794 -18.85 100.39 -41.76
N THR A 795 -19.72 99.37 -41.57
CA THR A 795 -21.17 99.22 -41.94
C THR A 795 -21.58 99.07 -43.43
N ALA A 796 -22.60 98.28 -43.83
CA ALA A 796 -23.47 97.27 -43.15
C ALA A 796 -24.29 96.38 -44.14
N THR A 797 -24.81 95.23 -43.66
CA THR A 797 -26.01 94.44 -44.14
C THR A 797 -26.01 93.85 -45.59
N ASN A 798 -26.65 92.71 -45.92
CA ASN A 798 -27.71 91.90 -45.29
C ASN A 798 -27.70 90.41 -45.77
N GLY A 799 -28.22 89.48 -44.94
CA GLY A 799 -28.92 88.21 -45.30
C GLY A 799 -28.13 87.07 -46.00
N GLU A 800 -28.30 85.76 -45.73
CA GLU A 800 -29.20 84.96 -44.86
C GLU A 800 -28.47 83.60 -44.53
N ASN A 801 -29.01 82.49 -43.98
CA ASN A 801 -30.34 82.08 -43.48
C ASN A 801 -30.22 80.92 -42.43
N ASN A 802 -31.36 80.50 -41.85
CA ASN A 802 -31.73 79.30 -41.05
C ASN A 802 -30.76 78.08 -40.98
N SER A 803 -30.32 77.57 -39.80
CA SER A 803 -31.02 76.97 -38.61
C SER A 803 -31.48 75.51 -38.82
N GLN A 804 -31.37 74.54 -37.89
CA GLN A 804 -31.02 74.54 -36.44
C GLN A 804 -30.70 73.09 -35.94
N GLN A 805 -29.93 72.95 -34.84
CA GLN A 805 -30.06 72.03 -33.66
C GLN A 805 -30.66 70.59 -33.75
N ASN A 806 -30.42 69.62 -32.85
CA ASN A 806 -29.34 69.28 -31.90
C ASN A 806 -29.62 67.84 -31.34
N GLU A 807 -28.59 67.17 -30.79
CA GLU A 807 -28.65 66.25 -29.61
C GLU A 807 -29.39 64.87 -29.55
N TYR A 808 -28.66 63.91 -28.95
CA TYR A 808 -29.04 62.88 -27.95
C TYR A 808 -29.83 61.56 -28.25
N THR A 809 -29.37 60.53 -27.50
CA THR A 809 -30.09 59.39 -26.85
C THR A 809 -30.13 57.96 -27.43
N ASN A 810 -30.22 57.02 -26.47
CA ASN A 810 -30.21 55.56 -26.59
C ASN A 810 -31.60 54.97 -26.93
N GLY A 811 -31.62 53.80 -27.58
CA GLY A 811 -32.27 52.63 -26.97
C GLY A 811 -33.63 52.12 -27.50
N HIS A 812 -33.61 50.83 -27.90
CA HIS A 812 -34.69 49.84 -27.65
C HIS A 812 -35.89 49.78 -28.66
N PRO A 813 -36.82 48.79 -28.59
CA PRO A 813 -36.82 47.65 -29.54
C PRO A 813 -38.20 47.35 -30.22
N SER A 814 -38.34 46.27 -31.03
CA SER A 814 -39.50 45.33 -31.04
C SER A 814 -39.72 44.47 -32.34
N LYS A 815 -39.82 43.14 -32.15
CA LYS A 815 -40.69 42.09 -32.77
C LYS A 815 -41.02 42.07 -34.31
N LYS A 816 -40.52 41.01 -35.01
CA LYS A 816 -41.23 39.79 -35.57
C LYS A 816 -42.59 39.92 -36.33
N PRO A 817 -43.10 38.91 -37.14
CA PRO A 817 -42.66 37.51 -37.39
C PRO A 817 -42.84 36.92 -38.84
N LYS A 818 -42.67 35.57 -38.97
CA LYS A 818 -43.11 34.58 -40.02
C LYS A 818 -42.02 34.21 -41.07
N LYS A 819 -41.86 32.94 -41.53
CA LYS A 819 -42.69 31.70 -41.43
C LYS A 819 -41.86 30.42 -41.77
N LYS A 820 -42.13 29.27 -41.08
CA LYS A 820 -41.91 27.83 -41.50
C LYS A 820 -40.45 27.37 -41.79
N LYS A 821 -40.02 26.09 -41.66
CA LYS A 821 -40.57 24.78 -41.19
C LYS A 821 -39.35 23.93 -40.70
N ALA A 822 -39.40 23.18 -39.59
CA ALA A 822 -39.53 21.70 -39.49
C ALA A 822 -38.42 20.89 -40.24
N THR A 823 -37.74 19.86 -39.69
CA THR A 823 -38.02 19.00 -38.50
C THR A 823 -36.76 18.24 -38.01
N THR A 824 -36.84 17.57 -36.84
CA THR A 824 -36.11 16.36 -36.29
C THR A 824 -35.10 15.60 -37.17
N SER A 825 -34.13 14.81 -36.69
CA SER A 825 -33.71 14.24 -35.36
C SER A 825 -32.28 13.65 -35.56
N VAL A 826 -31.50 13.11 -34.60
CA VAL A 826 -31.69 12.48 -33.28
C VAL A 826 -30.58 12.97 -32.35
#